data_AF-A0AAD7UGL1-F1
#
_entry.id   AF-A0AAD7UGL1-F1
#
_cell.length_a   1.000
_cell.length_b   1.000
_cell.length_c   1.000
_cell.angle_alpha   90.00
_cell.angle_beta   90.00
_cell.angle_gamma   90.00
#
_symmetry.space_group_name_H-M   'P 1'
#
loop_
_entity.id
_entity.type
_entity.pdbx_description
1 polymer ?
#
loop_
_entity_poly.entity_id
_entity_poly.type
_entity_poly.pdbx_seq_one_letter_code
_entity_poly.pdbx_strand_id
1 'polypeptide(L)'
;MARSCVQPRCGSGGCLPRFSKAAAAAAASAGAVRPGVAWVIGVRRARRISTTDWANMEHFAAAALPAFEALYKRGIVVDYVVLPQVPSLRGLRRARGADTDWFESLCVAMGRALGRQEVRIVARDELRACFEQVVHASYVPRATYLKSERARGALTRAASSSAEFPRRRVTLLLRSLGGGAARRAGPCWPNAPSLRRELEAWLRSNHPRWSLEVVALGHAFSFQSQIALAERTGVFVGAHGAALVNALFAPPGAALVEVLNCGHRSNTYRMLATNRGLSYFAAPRGGWFRGDDCSRDLGRKHVDTRRALPLADVSGPLDAAIRAVDPRAVDDDVACAASEEKEESTTSVALDAIAAAAEIGPCAAQRAASLVSVHVATLEASDETEPAALHAQRRRILAKTSAFVVREAFANLLIEAQRRAKHVLFLHVSKAAGTSFAKVAKANGCRAPSRFSTLWAPGDGPTWGNCARGLVAVHESSDLLGKGRRRNCCARELSCARRLKSFQDGKYDLMAIERWLDNAGLVCPDFWYVVLLRDPIARVVSHHNHLWRHTLRATQRIKQPKGGPYFVRLFRETNATSDVCVDLEQMPYALGAPHRTGYDWSMVCAFSSNFAARSLLGTAFSPRPYDSRSEPKRSPSSLLDSAKQILAKFALVLVVERAPEAVNLVRHVLGWKPFRANDILPRIGRDAAGTRKIVKQPLRDLDARLLRTHNIIDIDLYAYANHLFDLDLEFYSTASLFREPILDGDRAFCDSRRNANRSQNDDDDDDDAAANHRAPPPPRWDEEDDHPPDAAADDEDQPPPPPPPPPGTAGRR
;
A
#
# COMPACT_ATOMS: atom_id res chain seq x y z
N MET A 1 -14.60 -14.08 -21.19
CA MET A 1 -13.84 -14.79 -20.14
C MET A 1 -12.48 -15.20 -20.69
N ALA A 2 -11.37 -14.85 -20.03
CA ALA A 2 -10.03 -15.08 -20.58
C ALA A 2 -9.57 -16.54 -20.38
N ARG A 3 -9.44 -17.28 -21.49
CA ARG A 3 -8.90 -18.66 -21.52
C ARG A 3 -7.47 -18.67 -20.98
N SER A 4 -7.16 -19.63 -20.11
CA SER A 4 -5.86 -19.73 -19.45
C SER A 4 -5.24 -21.11 -19.66
N CYS A 5 -4.04 -21.17 -20.24
CA CYS A 5 -3.28 -22.42 -20.31
C CYS A 5 -2.30 -22.51 -19.16
N VAL A 6 -2.28 -23.69 -18.53
CA VAL A 6 -1.27 -24.06 -17.54
C VAL A 6 -0.15 -24.78 -18.29
N GLN A 7 0.96 -24.09 -18.57
CA GLN A 7 2.11 -24.74 -19.22
C GLN A 7 3.07 -25.36 -18.19
N PRO A 8 3.45 -26.64 -18.34
CA PRO A 8 4.49 -27.26 -17.54
C PRO A 8 5.88 -26.88 -18.08
N ARG A 9 6.43 -25.71 -17.70
CA ARG A 9 7.87 -25.46 -17.85
C ARG A 9 8.58 -25.80 -16.54
N CYS A 10 8.94 -27.06 -16.39
CA CYS A 10 9.77 -27.52 -15.27
C CYS A 10 11.25 -27.36 -15.63
N GLY A 11 11.89 -26.29 -15.15
CA GLY A 11 13.35 -26.20 -15.07
C GLY A 11 13.89 -26.77 -13.75
N SER A 12 15.22 -26.82 -13.60
CA SER A 12 15.91 -27.30 -12.38
C SER A 12 15.53 -26.53 -11.09
N GLY A 13 14.93 -25.34 -11.22
CA GLY A 13 14.53 -24.44 -10.11
C GLY A 13 13.16 -24.71 -9.45
N GLY A 14 12.36 -25.67 -9.93
CA GLY A 14 11.02 -25.96 -9.40
C GLY A 14 9.90 -25.60 -10.38
N CYS A 15 8.84 -26.41 -10.38
CA CYS A 15 7.70 -26.24 -11.29
C CYS A 15 6.70 -25.25 -10.67
N LEU A 16 6.79 -23.97 -11.06
CA LEU A 16 5.69 -23.02 -10.88
C LEU A 16 4.84 -23.03 -12.15
N PRO A 17 3.52 -23.29 -12.07
CA PRO A 17 2.66 -23.15 -13.24
C PRO A 17 2.75 -21.71 -13.75
N ARG A 18 3.05 -21.54 -15.04
CA ARG A 18 2.93 -20.24 -15.71
C ARG A 18 1.67 -20.24 -16.54
N PHE A 19 0.83 -19.25 -16.30
CA PHE A 19 -0.32 -18.94 -17.13
C PHE A 19 0.18 -18.23 -18.38
N SER A 20 0.12 -18.92 -19.52
CA SER A 20 0.56 -18.35 -20.79
C SER A 20 -0.65 -18.01 -21.64
N LYS A 21 -0.87 -16.72 -21.87
CA LYS A 21 -1.87 -16.23 -22.83
C LYS A 21 -1.51 -16.64 -24.26
N ALA A 22 -0.23 -16.60 -24.63
CA ALA A 22 0.24 -17.02 -25.95
C ALA A 22 -0.06 -18.51 -26.22
N ALA A 23 0.08 -19.35 -25.19
CA ALA A 23 -0.32 -20.75 -25.28
C ALA A 23 -1.85 -20.91 -25.40
N ALA A 24 -2.62 -20.01 -24.79
CA ALA A 24 -4.08 -20.01 -24.87
C ALA A 24 -4.61 -19.64 -26.24
N ALA A 25 -3.97 -18.67 -26.90
CA ALA A 25 -4.25 -18.35 -28.30
C ALA A 25 -3.94 -19.55 -29.21
N ALA A 26 -2.73 -20.12 -29.10
CA ALA A 26 -2.32 -21.26 -29.93
C ALA A 26 -3.17 -22.53 -29.71
N ALA A 27 -3.57 -22.81 -28.47
CA ALA A 27 -4.45 -23.94 -28.16
C ALA A 27 -5.90 -23.69 -28.58
N ALA A 28 -6.38 -22.45 -28.51
CA ALA A 28 -7.70 -22.06 -29.01
C ALA A 28 -7.81 -22.27 -30.53
N SER A 29 -6.78 -21.86 -31.29
CA SER A 29 -6.74 -22.10 -32.75
C SER A 29 -6.66 -23.58 -33.12
N ALA A 30 -6.15 -24.42 -32.22
CA ALA A 30 -6.07 -25.87 -32.43
C ALA A 30 -7.29 -26.66 -31.88
N GLY A 31 -8.32 -25.98 -31.38
CA GLY A 31 -9.49 -26.64 -30.75
C GLY A 31 -9.17 -27.38 -29.44
N ALA A 32 -8.03 -27.09 -28.81
CA ALA A 32 -7.50 -27.85 -27.68
C ALA A 32 -7.88 -27.29 -26.29
N VAL A 33 -8.93 -26.47 -26.21
CA VAL A 33 -9.44 -25.90 -24.95
C VAL A 33 -10.50 -26.82 -24.37
N ARG A 34 -10.29 -27.31 -23.15
CA ARG A 34 -11.30 -28.06 -22.42
C ARG A 34 -12.30 -27.09 -21.77
N PRO A 35 -13.61 -27.31 -21.96
CA PRO A 35 -14.62 -26.54 -21.25
C PRO A 35 -14.54 -26.80 -19.75
N GLY A 36 -14.77 -25.78 -18.92
CA GLY A 36 -14.81 -25.90 -17.47
C GLY A 36 -13.70 -25.19 -16.68
N VAL A 37 -13.84 -25.24 -15.36
CA VAL A 37 -12.97 -24.58 -14.37
C VAL A 37 -11.93 -25.57 -13.83
N ALA A 38 -10.66 -25.18 -13.94
CA ALA A 38 -9.56 -25.90 -13.34
C ALA A 38 -9.09 -25.25 -12.03
N TRP A 39 -9.00 -26.04 -10.97
CA TRP A 39 -8.35 -25.67 -9.73
C TRP A 39 -6.93 -26.24 -9.69
N VAL A 40 -5.93 -25.38 -9.91
CA VAL A 40 -4.51 -25.75 -9.93
C VAL A 40 -3.95 -25.71 -8.52
N ILE A 41 -3.48 -26.86 -8.03
CA ILE A 41 -2.86 -26.99 -6.70
C ILE A 41 -1.35 -27.21 -6.88
N GLY A 42 -0.58 -26.15 -6.68
CA GLY A 42 0.88 -26.14 -6.84
C GLY A 42 1.63 -26.70 -5.62
N VAL A 43 2.21 -27.89 -5.75
CA VAL A 43 3.03 -28.56 -4.73
C VAL A 43 4.48 -28.02 -4.68
N ARG A 44 4.88 -27.30 -3.61
CA ARG A 44 6.28 -26.84 -3.43
C ARG A 44 7.17 -27.95 -2.82
N ARG A 45 8.30 -28.24 -3.51
CA ARG A 45 9.39 -29.22 -3.20
C ARG A 45 9.27 -30.02 -1.88
N ALA A 46 9.03 -31.32 -2.02
CA ALA A 46 9.30 -32.32 -0.98
C ALA A 46 10.82 -32.64 -0.92
N ARG A 47 11.61 -31.90 -0.11
CA ARG A 47 12.98 -32.34 0.23
C ARG A 47 13.13 -32.63 1.73
N ARG A 48 13.50 -33.88 2.02
CA ARG A 48 13.77 -34.52 3.33
C ARG A 48 12.62 -34.51 4.33
N ILE A 49 12.04 -35.69 4.55
CA ILE A 49 11.13 -36.04 5.65
C ILE A 49 11.84 -35.70 6.96
N SER A 50 11.43 -34.61 7.60
CA SER A 50 11.73 -34.34 9.00
C SER A 50 10.43 -34.49 9.78
N THR A 51 10.56 -35.00 11.00
CA THR A 51 9.59 -35.82 11.75
C THR A 51 8.44 -35.08 12.43
N THR A 52 7.82 -34.08 11.80
CA THR A 52 6.58 -33.49 12.34
C THR A 52 5.53 -33.25 11.26
N ASP A 53 4.62 -34.20 11.13
CA ASP A 53 3.49 -34.23 10.19
C ASP A 53 2.50 -33.05 10.37
N TRP A 54 2.57 -32.33 11.49
CA TRP A 54 1.67 -31.22 11.82
C TRP A 54 1.89 -29.92 11.02
N ALA A 55 3.13 -29.64 10.61
CA ALA A 55 3.45 -28.43 9.83
C ALA A 55 2.73 -28.41 8.47
N ASN A 56 2.27 -29.57 8.00
CA ASN A 56 1.66 -29.74 6.68
C ASN A 56 0.19 -29.32 6.66
N MET A 57 -0.53 -29.58 7.76
CA MET A 57 -1.90 -29.11 7.92
C MET A 57 -1.96 -27.58 8.07
N GLU A 58 -0.98 -26.99 8.76
CA GLU A 58 -0.84 -25.53 8.88
C GLU A 58 -0.71 -24.87 7.48
N HIS A 59 0.17 -25.40 6.62
CA HIS A 59 0.33 -24.88 5.26
C HIS A 59 -0.87 -25.15 4.34
N PHE A 60 -1.54 -26.30 4.47
CA PHE A 60 -2.77 -26.58 3.72
C PHE A 60 -3.89 -25.60 4.06
N ALA A 61 -4.19 -25.45 5.35
CA ALA A 61 -5.26 -24.57 5.83
C ALA A 61 -5.00 -23.11 5.45
N ALA A 62 -3.74 -22.67 5.48
CA ALA A 62 -3.38 -21.29 5.14
C ALA A 62 -3.42 -20.98 3.63
N ALA A 63 -3.18 -21.98 2.76
CA ALA A 63 -2.91 -21.70 1.34
C ALA A 63 -3.89 -22.35 0.35
N ALA A 64 -4.50 -23.49 0.67
CA ALA A 64 -5.43 -24.19 -0.22
C ALA A 64 -6.89 -23.93 0.14
N LEU A 65 -7.20 -23.89 1.43
CA LEU A 65 -8.56 -23.70 1.91
C LEU A 65 -9.22 -22.36 1.51
N PRO A 66 -8.52 -21.21 1.51
CA PRO A 66 -9.15 -19.94 1.15
C PRO A 66 -9.57 -19.92 -0.32
N ALA A 67 -8.77 -20.54 -1.19
CA ALA A 67 -9.11 -20.70 -2.60
C ALA A 67 -10.34 -21.60 -2.78
N PHE A 68 -10.45 -22.67 -1.99
CA PHE A 68 -11.63 -23.54 -1.98
C PHE A 68 -12.89 -22.82 -1.47
N GLU A 69 -12.80 -22.13 -0.33
CA GLU A 69 -13.93 -21.39 0.23
C GLU A 69 -14.41 -20.28 -0.72
N ALA A 70 -13.47 -19.60 -1.38
CA ALA A 70 -13.80 -18.60 -2.41
C ALA A 70 -14.55 -19.22 -3.60
N LEU A 71 -14.13 -20.40 -4.06
CA LEU A 71 -14.84 -21.16 -5.10
C LEU A 71 -16.24 -21.57 -4.63
N TYR A 72 -16.34 -22.09 -3.40
CA TYR A 72 -17.59 -22.58 -2.82
C TYR A 72 -18.61 -21.46 -2.62
N LYS A 73 -18.22 -20.35 -1.99
CA LYS A 73 -19.08 -19.18 -1.75
C LYS A 73 -19.60 -18.55 -3.05
N ARG A 74 -18.83 -18.65 -4.14
CA ARG A 74 -19.22 -18.14 -5.46
C ARG A 74 -20.06 -19.13 -6.27
N GLY A 75 -20.34 -20.32 -5.73
CA GLY A 75 -21.02 -21.38 -6.47
C GLY A 75 -20.25 -21.82 -7.71
N ILE A 76 -18.92 -21.66 -7.74
CA ILE A 76 -18.11 -22.03 -8.89
C ILE A 76 -17.89 -23.53 -8.88
N VAL A 77 -18.45 -24.18 -9.89
CA VAL A 77 -18.31 -25.60 -10.15
C VAL A 77 -16.90 -25.88 -10.67
N VAL A 78 -16.17 -26.80 -10.04
CA VAL A 78 -14.81 -27.19 -10.45
C VAL A 78 -14.83 -28.51 -11.19
N ASP A 79 -14.41 -28.47 -12.45
CA ASP A 79 -14.40 -29.64 -13.34
C ASP A 79 -13.08 -30.41 -13.25
N TYR A 80 -11.98 -29.68 -13.01
CA TYR A 80 -10.64 -30.25 -12.99
C TYR A 80 -9.84 -29.84 -11.76
N VAL A 81 -9.13 -30.78 -11.14
CA VAL A 81 -8.08 -30.48 -10.16
C VAL A 81 -6.72 -30.76 -10.77
N VAL A 82 -5.94 -29.72 -11.01
CA VAL A 82 -4.69 -29.80 -11.77
C VAL A 82 -3.49 -29.82 -10.82
N LEU A 83 -2.63 -30.82 -10.99
CA LEU A 83 -1.45 -31.07 -10.16
C LEU A 83 -0.16 -30.95 -10.98
N PRO A 84 0.33 -29.73 -11.24
CA PRO A 84 1.39 -29.51 -12.24
C PRO A 84 2.76 -30.05 -11.84
N GLN A 85 2.96 -30.46 -10.58
CA GLN A 85 4.21 -31.05 -10.09
C GLN A 85 4.17 -32.57 -10.00
N VAL A 86 3.00 -33.18 -10.15
CA VAL A 86 2.82 -34.63 -10.19
C VAL A 86 3.04 -35.07 -11.64
N PRO A 87 4.10 -35.84 -11.97
CA PRO A 87 4.37 -36.25 -13.35
C PRO A 87 3.15 -36.94 -13.98
N SER A 88 2.70 -38.05 -13.39
CA SER A 88 1.51 -38.77 -13.82
C SER A 88 0.69 -39.22 -12.61
N LEU A 89 -0.63 -39.37 -12.78
CA LEU A 89 -1.48 -39.98 -11.75
C LEU A 89 -1.06 -41.42 -11.45
N ARG A 90 -0.55 -42.14 -12.47
CA ARG A 90 0.05 -43.46 -12.28
C ARG A 90 1.26 -43.39 -11.36
N GLY A 91 2.11 -42.37 -11.50
CA GLY A 91 3.23 -42.11 -10.59
C GLY A 91 2.77 -41.73 -9.18
N LEU A 92 1.73 -40.92 -9.05
CA LEU A 92 1.12 -40.56 -7.77
C LEU A 92 0.61 -41.79 -7.02
N ARG A 93 -0.18 -42.64 -7.69
CA ARG A 93 -0.73 -43.90 -7.12
C ARG A 93 0.35 -44.95 -6.87
N ARG A 94 1.43 -44.97 -7.67
CA ARG A 94 2.58 -45.89 -7.49
C ARG A 94 3.51 -45.46 -6.38
N ALA A 95 3.56 -44.18 -6.01
CA ALA A 95 4.33 -43.69 -4.88
C ALA A 95 3.83 -44.20 -3.50
N ARG A 96 2.92 -45.19 -3.51
CA ARG A 96 2.32 -45.98 -2.41
C ARG A 96 2.69 -45.44 -1.06
N GLY A 97 1.85 -44.51 -0.62
CA GLY A 97 1.84 -43.97 0.71
C GLY A 97 0.44 -43.48 1.05
N ALA A 98 0.08 -43.67 2.31
CA ALA A 98 -1.02 -43.06 3.03
C ALA A 98 -1.52 -41.70 2.50
N ASP A 99 -0.58 -40.85 2.11
CA ASP A 99 -0.79 -39.44 1.78
C ASP A 99 -1.29 -39.23 0.35
N THR A 100 -0.97 -40.17 -0.57
CA THR A 100 -1.33 -40.06 -1.99
C THR A 100 -2.79 -40.40 -2.26
N ASP A 101 -3.27 -41.54 -1.73
CA ASP A 101 -4.68 -41.93 -1.79
C ASP A 101 -5.58 -40.92 -1.06
N TRP A 102 -5.07 -40.37 0.04
CA TRP A 102 -5.76 -39.33 0.78
C TRP A 102 -5.88 -38.04 -0.04
N PHE A 103 -4.78 -37.55 -0.61
CA PHE A 103 -4.79 -36.30 -1.35
C PHE A 103 -5.72 -36.38 -2.57
N GLU A 104 -5.73 -37.52 -3.27
CA GLU A 104 -6.70 -37.82 -4.33
C GLU A 104 -8.14 -37.79 -3.78
N SER A 105 -8.40 -38.46 -2.66
CA SER A 105 -9.72 -38.47 -2.01
C SER A 105 -10.19 -37.08 -1.55
N LEU A 106 -9.29 -36.25 -1.02
CA LEU A 106 -9.58 -34.88 -0.62
C LEU A 106 -9.94 -34.02 -1.83
N CYS A 107 -9.14 -34.08 -2.90
CA CYS A 107 -9.41 -33.33 -4.13
C CYS A 107 -10.80 -33.68 -4.70
N VAL A 108 -11.15 -34.97 -4.69
CA VAL A 108 -12.48 -35.45 -5.11
C VAL A 108 -13.57 -34.94 -4.16
N ALA A 109 -13.39 -35.05 -2.84
CA ALA A 109 -14.37 -34.60 -1.86
C ALA A 109 -14.62 -33.08 -1.93
N MET A 110 -13.56 -32.29 -2.11
CA MET A 110 -13.66 -30.85 -2.28
C MET A 110 -14.38 -30.51 -3.58
N GLY A 111 -14.02 -31.14 -4.70
CA GLY A 111 -14.73 -30.90 -5.94
C GLY A 111 -16.21 -31.34 -5.89
N ARG A 112 -16.55 -32.37 -5.11
CA ARG A 112 -17.95 -32.73 -4.81
C ARG A 112 -18.68 -31.66 -4.01
N ALA A 113 -18.04 -31.09 -3.00
CA ALA A 113 -18.60 -29.97 -2.25
C ALA A 113 -18.82 -28.74 -3.16
N LEU A 114 -18.04 -28.58 -4.24
CA LEU A 114 -18.22 -27.54 -5.26
C LEU A 114 -19.29 -27.89 -6.32
N GLY A 115 -20.11 -28.93 -6.11
CA GLY A 115 -21.29 -29.22 -6.92
C GLY A 115 -21.09 -30.20 -8.08
N ARG A 116 -19.93 -30.86 -8.23
CA ARG A 116 -19.74 -31.94 -9.23
C ARG A 116 -19.76 -33.32 -8.58
N GLN A 117 -20.56 -34.25 -9.09
CA GLN A 117 -20.47 -35.66 -8.63
C GLN A 117 -19.11 -36.30 -8.97
N GLU A 118 -18.50 -35.90 -10.09
CA GLU A 118 -17.20 -36.38 -10.56
C GLU A 118 -16.26 -35.23 -10.90
N VAL A 119 -15.08 -35.22 -10.28
CA VAL A 119 -14.05 -34.19 -10.46
C VAL A 119 -12.82 -34.87 -11.02
N ARG A 120 -12.34 -34.40 -12.17
CA ARG A 120 -11.21 -35.04 -12.86
C ARG A 120 -9.90 -34.47 -12.36
N ILE A 121 -9.05 -35.31 -11.76
CA ILE A 121 -7.68 -34.92 -11.44
C ILE A 121 -6.83 -34.98 -12.71
N VAL A 122 -6.01 -33.96 -12.96
CA VAL A 122 -5.14 -33.85 -14.14
C VAL A 122 -3.69 -33.69 -13.66
N ALA A 123 -2.85 -34.69 -13.93
CA ALA A 123 -1.42 -34.63 -13.65
C ALA A 123 -0.64 -33.89 -14.76
N ARG A 124 0.64 -33.64 -14.52
CA ARG A 124 1.52 -32.87 -15.43
C ARG A 124 1.63 -33.46 -16.84
N ASP A 125 1.72 -34.76 -16.96
CA ASP A 125 1.86 -35.42 -18.27
C ASP A 125 0.55 -35.31 -19.09
N GLU A 126 -0.56 -35.01 -18.41
CA GLU A 126 -1.86 -34.72 -19.00
C GLU A 126 -2.12 -33.21 -19.20
N LEU A 127 -1.19 -32.33 -18.77
CA LEU A 127 -1.26 -30.86 -18.95
C LEU A 127 -0.90 -30.44 -20.39
N ARG A 128 -1.63 -30.97 -21.36
CA ARG A 128 -1.65 -30.48 -22.75
C ARG A 128 -2.90 -29.66 -23.07
N ALA A 129 -3.82 -29.55 -22.12
CA ALA A 129 -5.09 -28.87 -22.28
C ALA A 129 -5.06 -27.45 -21.69
N CYS A 130 -5.79 -26.55 -22.33
CA CYS A 130 -6.12 -25.25 -21.78
C CYS A 130 -7.52 -25.28 -21.17
N PHE A 131 -7.75 -24.44 -20.16
CA PHE A 131 -9.02 -24.42 -19.43
C PHE A 131 -9.70 -23.06 -19.57
N GLU A 132 -11.03 -23.03 -19.48
CA GLU A 132 -11.80 -21.79 -19.58
C GLU A 132 -11.52 -20.85 -18.41
N GLN A 133 -11.41 -21.41 -17.21
CA GLN A 133 -11.09 -20.67 -16.00
C GLN A 133 -10.07 -21.44 -15.17
N VAL A 134 -9.15 -20.72 -14.52
CA VAL A 134 -8.18 -21.33 -13.61
C VAL A 134 -8.13 -20.60 -12.29
N VAL A 135 -8.22 -21.36 -11.20
CA VAL A 135 -7.97 -20.89 -9.83
C VAL A 135 -6.71 -21.56 -9.30
N HIS A 136 -5.79 -20.79 -8.71
CA HIS A 136 -4.50 -21.32 -8.25
C HIS A 136 -4.40 -21.34 -6.73
N ALA A 137 -4.06 -22.49 -6.15
CA ALA A 137 -3.67 -22.68 -4.77
C ALA A 137 -2.25 -23.22 -4.70
N SER A 138 -1.47 -22.85 -3.69
CA SER A 138 -0.17 -23.51 -3.42
C SER A 138 -0.32 -24.45 -2.24
N TYR A 139 0.22 -25.66 -2.36
CA TYR A 139 0.21 -26.68 -1.32
C TYR A 139 1.64 -27.20 -1.06
N VAL A 140 1.90 -27.68 0.15
CA VAL A 140 3.12 -28.41 0.50
C VAL A 140 2.68 -29.75 1.09
N PRO A 141 2.73 -30.85 0.31
CA PRO A 141 2.29 -32.15 0.77
C PRO A 141 3.32 -32.80 1.68
N ARG A 142 2.91 -33.07 2.93
CA ARG A 142 3.35 -34.22 3.75
C ARG A 142 2.28 -34.60 4.81
N ALA A 143 1.01 -34.74 4.41
CA ALA A 143 -0.08 -34.96 5.37
C ALA A 143 -0.48 -36.44 5.45
N THR A 144 -0.16 -37.09 6.57
CA THR A 144 -0.60 -38.45 6.95
C THR A 144 -1.95 -38.47 7.69
N TYR A 145 -2.41 -37.33 8.23
CA TYR A 145 -3.48 -37.31 9.25
C TYR A 145 -4.93 -37.25 8.73
N LEU A 146 -5.18 -36.81 7.50
CA LEU A 146 -6.53 -36.52 7.03
C LEU A 146 -7.25 -37.73 6.39
N LYS A 147 -6.72 -38.95 6.55
CA LYS A 147 -7.38 -40.20 6.12
C LYS A 147 -8.74 -40.45 6.78
N SER A 148 -8.99 -39.86 7.95
CA SER A 148 -10.22 -40.10 8.69
C SER A 148 -11.43 -39.60 7.93
N GLU A 149 -12.41 -40.47 7.70
CA GLU A 149 -13.71 -40.12 7.13
C GLU A 149 -14.43 -39.06 7.97
N ARG A 150 -14.31 -39.13 9.30
CA ARG A 150 -14.83 -38.11 10.20
C ARG A 150 -14.18 -36.74 9.98
N ALA A 151 -12.88 -36.69 9.67
CA ALA A 151 -12.19 -35.44 9.35
C ALA A 151 -12.66 -34.83 8.04
N ARG A 152 -12.85 -35.66 7.02
CA ARG A 152 -13.46 -35.23 5.74
C ARG A 152 -14.86 -34.70 5.97
N GLY A 153 -15.69 -35.45 6.69
CA GLY A 153 -17.05 -35.05 7.04
C GLY A 153 -17.10 -33.77 7.89
N ALA A 154 -16.20 -33.60 8.84
CA ALA A 154 -16.09 -32.39 9.66
C ALA A 154 -15.66 -31.18 8.84
N LEU A 155 -14.69 -31.33 7.93
CA LEU A 155 -14.29 -30.27 7.03
C LEU A 155 -15.43 -29.87 6.09
N THR A 156 -16.15 -30.84 5.52
CA THR A 156 -17.32 -30.60 4.68
C THR A 156 -18.44 -29.93 5.47
N ARG A 157 -18.80 -30.46 6.65
CA ARG A 157 -19.82 -29.86 7.54
C ARG A 157 -19.46 -28.45 7.93
N ALA A 158 -18.21 -28.22 8.33
CA ALA A 158 -17.75 -26.89 8.73
C ALA A 158 -17.56 -25.95 7.54
N ALA A 159 -17.63 -26.43 6.29
CA ALA A 159 -17.77 -25.62 5.08
C ALA A 159 -19.24 -25.40 4.67
N SER A 160 -20.15 -26.31 5.06
CA SER A 160 -21.55 -26.33 4.61
C SER A 160 -22.59 -25.93 5.68
N SER A 161 -22.21 -25.80 6.96
CA SER A 161 -23.19 -25.62 8.04
C SER A 161 -23.74 -24.20 8.08
N SER A 162 -25.06 -24.08 7.98
CA SER A 162 -25.81 -22.96 8.53
C SER A 162 -25.69 -23.01 10.06
N ALA A 163 -24.97 -22.03 10.60
CA ALA A 163 -24.59 -21.83 12.00
C ALA A 163 -25.53 -22.44 13.07
N GLU A 164 -25.11 -23.56 13.67
CA GLU A 164 -25.39 -23.76 15.09
C GLU A 164 -24.42 -22.86 15.88
N PHE A 165 -24.95 -22.11 16.84
CA PHE A 165 -24.13 -21.23 17.68
C PHE A 165 -23.02 -22.04 18.37
N PRO A 166 -21.79 -21.50 18.47
CA PRO A 166 -20.70 -22.17 19.16
C PRO A 166 -21.09 -22.46 20.62
N ARG A 167 -20.78 -23.66 21.11
CA ARG A 167 -21.00 -23.98 22.52
C ARG A 167 -20.14 -23.07 23.40
N ARG A 168 -20.67 -22.64 24.56
CA ARG A 168 -19.98 -21.83 25.59
C ARG A 168 -18.86 -22.61 26.29
N ARG A 169 -17.80 -22.89 25.55
CA ARG A 169 -16.67 -23.70 25.98
C ARG A 169 -15.35 -23.10 25.52
N VAL A 170 -14.46 -22.88 26.47
CA VAL A 170 -13.06 -22.55 26.24
C VAL A 170 -12.25 -23.84 26.24
N THR A 171 -11.48 -24.10 25.17
CA THR A 171 -10.58 -25.24 25.10
C THR A 171 -9.13 -24.78 25.13
N LEU A 172 -8.43 -25.08 26.23
CA LEU A 172 -7.01 -24.77 26.41
C LEU A 172 -6.15 -25.93 25.94
N LEU A 173 -5.38 -25.70 24.88
CA LEU A 173 -4.48 -26.67 24.27
C LEU A 173 -3.09 -26.63 24.92
N LEU A 174 -2.72 -27.73 25.57
CA LEU A 174 -1.39 -27.98 26.12
C LEU A 174 -0.58 -28.87 25.17
N ARG A 175 0.76 -28.70 25.16
CA ARG A 175 1.65 -29.51 24.31
C ARG A 175 1.87 -30.94 24.82
N SER A 176 2.03 -31.14 26.13
CA SER A 176 2.20 -32.46 26.75
C SER A 176 2.01 -32.38 28.27
N LEU A 177 1.33 -33.34 28.91
CA LEU A 177 1.18 -33.39 30.37
C LEU A 177 2.20 -34.30 31.08
N GLY A 178 3.12 -34.98 30.36
CA GLY A 178 3.98 -36.00 30.96
C GLY A 178 5.39 -36.12 30.38
N GLY A 179 6.35 -36.48 31.23
CA GLY A 179 7.76 -36.71 30.91
C GLY A 179 8.06 -38.06 30.23
N GLY A 180 7.39 -38.36 29.12
CA GLY A 180 7.60 -39.57 28.32
C GLY A 180 8.01 -39.28 26.87
N ALA A 181 7.73 -40.21 25.93
CA ALA A 181 8.03 -40.12 24.48
C ALA A 181 7.54 -38.81 23.80
N ALA A 182 6.68 -38.05 24.48
CA ALA A 182 6.28 -36.68 24.18
C ALA A 182 7.41 -35.61 24.31
N ARG A 183 8.65 -35.96 24.73
CA ARG A 183 9.80 -35.04 24.77
C ARG A 183 10.04 -34.27 23.46
N ARG A 184 9.62 -34.81 22.31
CA ARG A 184 9.76 -34.16 21.00
C ARG A 184 8.74 -33.04 20.75
N ALA A 185 7.61 -33.01 21.45
CA ALA A 185 6.58 -31.96 21.30
C ALA A 185 6.92 -30.66 22.06
N GLY A 186 7.96 -30.68 22.90
CA GLY A 186 8.28 -29.61 23.84
C GLY A 186 7.45 -29.71 25.13
N PRO A 187 7.94 -29.16 26.25
CA PRO A 187 7.27 -29.25 27.54
C PRO A 187 5.96 -28.44 27.55
N CYS A 188 5.00 -28.83 28.41
CA CYS A 188 3.93 -27.90 28.80
C CYS A 188 4.49 -26.71 29.56
N TRP A 189 3.68 -25.66 29.65
CA TRP A 189 3.91 -24.59 30.63
C TRP A 189 4.10 -25.22 32.02
N PRO A 190 5.19 -24.92 32.75
CA PRO A 190 5.45 -25.49 34.07
C PRO A 190 4.31 -25.23 35.06
N ASN A 191 3.59 -24.12 34.87
CA ASN A 191 2.46 -23.73 35.69
C ASN A 191 1.11 -24.24 35.16
N ALA A 192 1.06 -25.17 34.20
CA ALA A 192 -0.21 -25.63 33.61
C ALA A 192 -1.28 -26.06 34.66
N PRO A 193 -0.93 -26.75 35.77
CA PRO A 193 -1.91 -27.04 36.83
C PRO A 193 -2.41 -25.80 37.58
N SER A 194 -1.54 -24.81 37.85
CA SER A 194 -1.96 -23.57 38.53
C SER A 194 -2.77 -22.70 37.57
N LEU A 195 -2.30 -22.53 36.34
CA LEU A 195 -2.97 -21.80 35.26
C LEU A 195 -4.38 -22.36 35.00
N ARG A 196 -4.55 -23.69 35.01
CA ARG A 196 -5.87 -24.31 34.91
C ARG A 196 -6.79 -23.84 36.03
N ARG A 197 -6.37 -23.93 37.30
CA ARG A 197 -7.17 -23.51 38.46
C ARG A 197 -7.48 -22.02 38.41
N GLU A 198 -6.50 -21.20 38.03
CA GLU A 198 -6.62 -19.75 37.86
C GLU A 198 -7.61 -19.39 36.75
N LEU A 199 -7.54 -20.05 35.58
CA LEU A 199 -8.49 -19.85 34.48
C LEU A 199 -9.90 -20.35 34.83
N GLU A 200 -10.05 -21.49 35.51
CA GLU A 200 -11.34 -21.99 35.99
C GLU A 200 -11.97 -21.04 37.02
N ALA A 201 -11.18 -20.47 37.93
CA ALA A 201 -11.65 -19.45 38.86
C ALA A 201 -12.05 -18.17 38.10
N TRP A 202 -11.20 -17.69 37.20
CA TRP A 202 -11.47 -16.49 36.40
C TRP A 202 -12.73 -16.64 35.53
N LEU A 203 -12.92 -17.77 34.86
CA LEU A 203 -14.12 -18.04 34.06
C LEU A 203 -15.38 -18.10 34.93
N ARG A 204 -15.33 -18.76 36.09
CA ARG A 204 -16.49 -18.78 37.01
C ARG A 204 -16.89 -17.39 37.49
N SER A 205 -15.91 -16.52 37.72
CA SER A 205 -16.16 -15.15 38.20
C SER A 205 -16.61 -14.19 37.09
N ASN A 206 -16.04 -14.28 35.89
CA ASN A 206 -16.26 -13.28 34.83
C ASN A 206 -17.20 -13.77 33.71
N HIS A 207 -17.31 -15.08 33.52
CA HIS A 207 -18.05 -15.71 32.42
C HIS A 207 -18.74 -17.01 32.91
N PRO A 208 -19.66 -16.95 33.90
CA PRO A 208 -20.18 -18.12 34.62
C PRO A 208 -20.89 -19.15 33.72
N ARG A 209 -21.33 -18.73 32.53
CA ARG A 209 -21.98 -19.60 31.53
C ARG A 209 -20.98 -20.38 30.66
N TRP A 210 -19.67 -20.14 30.83
CA TRP A 210 -18.59 -20.76 30.08
C TRP A 210 -17.85 -21.81 30.89
N SER A 211 -17.54 -22.93 30.24
CA SER A 211 -16.76 -24.03 30.82
C SER A 211 -15.33 -24.07 30.26
N LEU A 212 -14.35 -24.48 31.07
CA LEU A 212 -12.98 -24.76 30.61
C LEU A 212 -12.78 -26.26 30.35
N GLU A 213 -12.26 -26.61 29.17
CA GLU A 213 -11.76 -27.94 28.84
C GLU A 213 -10.25 -27.85 28.55
N VAL A 214 -9.41 -28.39 29.43
CA VAL A 214 -7.94 -28.40 29.23
C VAL A 214 -7.52 -29.71 28.59
N VAL A 215 -6.89 -29.64 27.41
CA VAL A 215 -6.54 -30.83 26.62
C VAL A 215 -5.07 -30.78 26.21
N ALA A 216 -4.36 -31.89 26.43
CA ALA A 216 -3.05 -32.09 25.82
C ALA A 216 -3.18 -32.99 24.59
N LEU A 217 -3.02 -32.41 23.40
CA LEU A 217 -3.18 -33.12 22.12
C LEU A 217 -1.99 -34.04 21.77
N GLY A 218 -1.30 -34.57 22.78
CA GLY A 218 -0.23 -35.54 22.60
C GLY A 218 -0.72 -36.85 21.99
N HIS A 219 0.19 -37.82 21.81
CA HIS A 219 -0.08 -39.11 21.16
C HIS A 219 -1.26 -39.92 21.73
N ALA A 220 -1.78 -39.57 22.90
CA ALA A 220 -2.94 -40.21 23.51
C ALA A 220 -4.30 -39.75 22.92
N PHE A 221 -4.36 -38.62 22.21
CA PHE A 221 -5.59 -38.13 21.60
C PHE A 221 -5.73 -38.64 20.16
N SER A 222 -6.68 -39.55 19.93
CA SER A 222 -7.03 -39.96 18.57
C SER A 222 -7.43 -38.73 17.75
N PHE A 223 -7.09 -38.69 16.47
CA PHE A 223 -7.43 -37.56 15.61
C PHE A 223 -8.94 -37.29 15.55
N GLN A 224 -9.76 -38.35 15.59
CA GLN A 224 -11.21 -38.24 15.68
C GLN A 224 -11.65 -37.51 16.95
N SER A 225 -10.98 -37.77 18.08
CA SER A 225 -11.22 -37.07 19.35
C SER A 225 -10.81 -35.61 19.27
N GLN A 226 -9.76 -35.26 18.52
CA GLN A 226 -9.33 -33.87 18.33
C GLN A 226 -10.34 -33.07 17.49
N ILE A 227 -10.88 -33.67 16.43
CA ILE A 227 -11.95 -33.07 15.62
C ILE A 227 -13.22 -32.90 16.46
N ALA A 228 -13.64 -33.94 17.16
CA ALA A 228 -14.83 -33.89 18.01
C ALA A 228 -14.69 -32.89 19.17
N LEU A 229 -13.46 -32.61 19.60
CA LEU A 229 -13.14 -31.53 20.53
C LEU A 229 -13.31 -30.17 19.85
N ALA A 230 -12.73 -30.00 18.67
CA ALA A 230 -12.81 -28.74 17.93
C ALA A 230 -14.22 -28.33 17.54
N GLU A 231 -15.03 -29.29 17.05
CA GLU A 231 -16.42 -29.05 16.64
C GLU A 231 -17.30 -28.55 17.80
N ARG A 232 -16.90 -28.76 19.06
CA ARG A 232 -17.64 -28.33 20.27
C ARG A 232 -16.96 -27.20 21.04
N THR A 233 -15.89 -26.62 20.50
CA THR A 233 -15.13 -25.53 21.14
C THR A 233 -15.68 -24.18 20.66
N GLY A 234 -16.05 -23.30 21.59
CA GLY A 234 -16.42 -21.92 21.29
C GLY A 234 -15.20 -20.99 21.22
N VAL A 235 -14.23 -21.17 22.12
CA VAL A 235 -12.96 -20.42 22.11
C VAL A 235 -11.78 -21.39 22.22
N PHE A 236 -10.94 -21.44 21.21
CA PHE A 236 -9.66 -22.15 21.23
C PHE A 236 -8.59 -21.29 21.86
N VAL A 237 -7.83 -21.82 22.82
CA VAL A 237 -6.67 -21.15 23.41
C VAL A 237 -5.45 -22.05 23.29
N GLY A 238 -4.32 -21.56 22.78
CA GLY A 238 -3.12 -22.38 22.73
C GLY A 238 -1.86 -21.63 22.32
N ALA A 239 -0.70 -22.21 22.66
CA ALA A 239 0.59 -21.73 22.19
C ALA A 239 0.70 -21.81 20.67
N HIS A 240 1.35 -20.83 20.05
CA HIS A 240 1.71 -20.89 18.62
C HIS A 240 2.33 -22.25 18.28
N GLY A 241 1.68 -22.93 17.32
CA GLY A 241 2.14 -24.18 16.77
C GLY A 241 1.00 -25.09 16.35
N ALA A 242 1.41 -26.21 15.76
CA ALA A 242 0.62 -27.32 15.22
C ALA A 242 -0.78 -27.56 15.82
N ALA A 243 -0.89 -27.54 17.14
CA ALA A 243 -2.13 -27.81 17.85
C ALA A 243 -3.27 -26.85 17.46
N LEU A 244 -2.94 -25.58 17.17
CA LEU A 244 -3.90 -24.56 16.77
C LEU A 244 -4.52 -24.80 15.39
N VAL A 245 -3.96 -25.72 14.58
CA VAL A 245 -4.59 -26.09 13.31
C VAL A 245 -5.93 -26.79 13.53
N ASN A 246 -6.19 -27.35 14.71
CA ASN A 246 -7.51 -27.88 15.05
C ASN A 246 -8.62 -26.83 15.04
N ALA A 247 -8.30 -25.54 15.13
CA ALA A 247 -9.26 -24.45 14.91
C ALA A 247 -9.90 -24.51 13.52
N LEU A 248 -9.28 -25.20 12.56
CA LEU A 248 -9.88 -25.51 11.27
C LEU A 248 -11.24 -26.21 11.40
N PHE A 249 -11.45 -27.00 12.44
CA PHE A 249 -12.68 -27.75 12.67
C PHE A 249 -13.60 -27.08 13.69
N ALA A 250 -13.27 -25.87 14.14
CA ALA A 250 -14.15 -25.09 15.00
C ALA A 250 -15.42 -24.67 14.24
N PRO A 251 -16.58 -24.54 14.93
CA PRO A 251 -17.79 -24.03 14.31
C PRO A 251 -17.61 -22.57 13.87
N PRO A 252 -18.29 -22.11 12.80
CA PRO A 252 -18.31 -20.70 12.41
C PRO A 252 -18.69 -19.78 13.58
N GLY A 253 -18.05 -18.61 13.69
CA GLY A 253 -18.28 -17.68 14.79
C GLY A 253 -17.56 -18.03 16.09
N ALA A 254 -16.89 -19.18 16.20
CA ALA A 254 -15.96 -19.44 17.29
C ALA A 254 -14.75 -18.48 17.27
N ALA A 255 -13.94 -18.48 18.32
CA ALA A 255 -12.74 -17.65 18.40
C ALA A 255 -11.47 -18.46 18.63
N LEU A 256 -10.33 -17.92 18.21
CA LEU A 256 -8.99 -18.44 18.39
C LEU A 256 -8.13 -17.43 19.14
N VAL A 257 -7.69 -17.78 20.34
CA VAL A 257 -6.71 -17.08 21.15
C VAL A 257 -5.35 -17.76 20.99
N GLU A 258 -4.46 -17.09 20.29
CA GLU A 258 -3.10 -17.56 20.06
C GLU A 258 -2.12 -16.93 21.05
N VAL A 259 -1.45 -17.76 21.84
CA VAL A 259 -0.37 -17.33 22.74
C VAL A 259 0.93 -17.25 21.94
N LEU A 260 1.47 -16.05 21.79
CA LEU A 260 2.64 -15.75 20.97
C LEU A 260 3.88 -15.45 21.84
N ASN A 261 5.06 -15.77 21.30
CA ASN A 261 6.31 -15.23 21.83
C ASN A 261 6.45 -13.76 21.44
N CYS A 262 7.21 -13.03 22.24
CA CYS A 262 7.68 -11.69 21.90
C CYS A 262 8.38 -11.69 20.53
N GLY A 263 7.90 -10.83 19.62
CA GLY A 263 8.48 -10.67 18.28
C GLY A 263 8.11 -11.75 17.25
N HIS A 264 7.34 -12.78 17.61
CA HIS A 264 6.87 -13.76 16.63
C HIS A 264 5.74 -13.17 15.78
N ARG A 265 6.01 -12.95 14.49
CA ARG A 265 5.08 -12.33 13.52
C ARG A 265 4.52 -13.34 12.52
N SER A 266 4.23 -14.56 12.96
CA SER A 266 3.59 -15.53 12.07
C SER A 266 2.10 -15.23 11.97
N ASN A 267 1.64 -14.87 10.77
CA ASN A 267 0.22 -14.62 10.50
C ASN A 267 -0.57 -15.92 10.24
N THR A 268 0.04 -17.10 10.36
CA THR A 268 -0.58 -18.33 9.85
C THR A 268 -1.94 -18.63 10.51
N TYR A 269 -1.99 -18.61 11.84
CA TYR A 269 -3.22 -18.95 12.57
C TYR A 269 -4.26 -17.84 12.52
N ARG A 270 -3.81 -16.60 12.38
CA ARG A 270 -4.69 -15.48 12.09
C ARG A 270 -5.36 -15.61 10.72
N MET A 271 -4.59 -15.96 9.68
CA MET A 271 -5.16 -16.24 8.36
C MET A 271 -6.13 -17.42 8.43
N LEU A 272 -5.74 -18.52 9.09
CA LEU A 272 -6.61 -19.67 9.30
C LEU A 272 -7.93 -19.25 9.96
N ALA A 273 -7.88 -18.52 11.07
CA ALA A 273 -9.07 -18.04 11.77
C ALA A 273 -9.94 -17.15 10.88
N THR A 274 -9.35 -16.15 10.22
CA THR A 274 -10.07 -15.20 9.35
C THR A 274 -10.78 -15.92 8.21
N ASN A 275 -10.09 -16.85 7.54
CA ASN A 275 -10.67 -17.60 6.43
C ASN A 275 -11.87 -18.46 6.90
N ARG A 276 -11.76 -19.05 8.10
CA ARG A 276 -12.82 -19.85 8.72
C ARG A 276 -13.95 -19.04 9.37
N GLY A 277 -13.91 -17.71 9.29
CA GLY A 277 -14.89 -16.87 9.97
C GLY A 277 -14.82 -17.00 11.49
N LEU A 278 -13.62 -17.25 12.01
CA LEU A 278 -13.33 -17.25 13.45
C LEU A 278 -12.79 -15.88 13.86
N SER A 279 -13.18 -15.43 15.04
CA SER A 279 -12.54 -14.26 15.65
C SER A 279 -11.12 -14.62 16.11
N TYR A 280 -10.14 -13.76 15.87
CA TYR A 280 -8.75 -14.04 16.23
C TYR A 280 -8.23 -13.02 17.25
N PHE A 281 -7.63 -13.54 18.32
CA PHE A 281 -7.00 -12.76 19.37
C PHE A 281 -5.59 -13.28 19.59
N ALA A 282 -4.65 -12.36 19.71
CA ALA A 282 -3.31 -12.69 20.15
C ALA A 282 -3.19 -12.38 21.64
N ALA A 283 -2.61 -13.31 22.38
CA ALA A 283 -2.09 -13.10 23.72
C ALA A 283 -0.58 -12.88 23.58
N PRO A 284 -0.13 -11.65 23.26
CA PRO A 284 1.27 -11.30 23.44
C PRO A 284 1.57 -11.35 24.93
N ARG A 285 2.76 -11.81 25.29
CA ARG A 285 3.23 -11.78 26.67
C ARG A 285 3.03 -10.37 27.23
N GLY A 286 2.26 -10.25 28.30
CA GLY A 286 1.73 -9.02 28.88
C GLY A 286 2.85 -8.14 29.38
N GLY A 287 3.25 -7.25 28.49
CA GLY A 287 4.23 -6.21 28.75
C GLY A 287 4.27 -5.37 27.50
N TRP A 288 3.61 -4.22 27.52
CA TRP A 288 3.88 -3.18 26.55
C TRP A 288 5.39 -2.84 26.65
N PHE A 289 6.20 -3.44 25.77
CA PHE A 289 7.65 -3.32 25.80
C PHE A 289 8.09 -1.90 25.41
N ARG A 290 8.21 -1.04 26.42
CA ARG A 290 9.32 -0.10 26.55
C ARG A 290 10.40 -0.79 27.40
N GLY A 291 11.33 -1.56 26.82
CA GLY A 291 12.51 -2.08 27.54
C GLY A 291 13.00 -3.49 27.17
N ASP A 292 13.98 -3.55 26.27
CA ASP A 292 15.15 -4.45 26.15
C ASP A 292 15.09 -5.99 26.22
N ASP A 293 14.12 -6.66 26.86
CA ASP A 293 14.26 -8.13 27.12
C ASP A 293 13.72 -9.04 25.99
N CYS A 294 13.17 -8.48 24.91
CA CYS A 294 12.81 -9.27 23.72
C CYS A 294 14.06 -9.78 22.97
N SER A 295 15.22 -9.14 23.15
CA SER A 295 16.47 -9.44 22.45
C SER A 295 16.94 -10.90 22.61
N ARG A 296 16.60 -11.54 23.74
CA ARG A 296 16.94 -12.95 24.01
C ARG A 296 16.01 -13.98 23.33
N ASP A 297 14.81 -13.57 22.92
CA ASP A 297 13.83 -14.41 22.20
C ASP A 297 13.82 -14.16 20.68
N LEU A 298 14.42 -13.05 20.21
CA LEU A 298 14.61 -12.74 18.79
C LEU A 298 15.48 -13.81 18.11
N GLY A 299 14.82 -14.79 17.50
CA GLY A 299 15.46 -15.87 16.73
C GLY A 299 14.80 -17.24 16.93
N ARG A 300 14.00 -17.43 17.99
CA ARG A 300 13.30 -18.70 18.23
C ARG A 300 11.92 -18.70 17.56
N LYS A 301 11.72 -19.60 16.61
CA LYS A 301 10.46 -19.78 15.85
C LYS A 301 9.29 -20.36 16.66
N HIS A 302 9.52 -20.77 17.91
CA HIS A 302 8.53 -21.50 18.72
C HIS A 302 8.38 -20.88 20.10
N VAL A 303 7.13 -20.85 20.59
CA VAL A 303 6.79 -20.39 21.94
C VAL A 303 7.63 -21.11 22.98
N ASP A 304 8.30 -20.38 23.87
CA ASP A 304 9.06 -21.02 24.95
C ASP A 304 8.11 -21.49 26.04
N THR A 305 7.47 -22.63 25.79
CA THR A 305 6.55 -23.27 26.73
C THR A 305 7.25 -23.79 27.99
N ARG A 306 8.58 -23.62 28.15
CA ARG A 306 9.28 -23.89 29.42
C ARG A 306 9.07 -22.80 30.46
N ARG A 307 8.46 -21.67 30.09
CA ARG A 307 8.15 -20.59 31.03
C ARG A 307 6.68 -20.67 31.45
N ALA A 308 6.38 -20.20 32.65
CA ALA A 308 5.00 -20.08 33.08
C ALA A 308 4.23 -19.12 32.15
N LEU A 309 2.99 -19.45 31.82
CA LEU A 309 2.05 -18.55 31.13
C LEU A 309 1.17 -17.88 32.20
N PRO A 310 1.36 -16.58 32.49
CA PRO A 310 0.55 -15.86 33.47
C PRO A 310 -0.91 -15.74 33.02
N LEU A 311 -1.85 -15.79 33.97
CA LEU A 311 -3.27 -15.52 33.68
C LEU A 311 -3.48 -14.13 33.05
N ALA A 312 -2.73 -13.13 33.49
CA ALA A 312 -2.81 -11.76 32.97
C ALA A 312 -2.54 -11.66 31.46
N ASP A 313 -1.69 -12.54 30.93
CA ASP A 313 -1.33 -12.54 29.51
C ASP A 313 -2.46 -13.08 28.62
N VAL A 314 -3.35 -13.91 29.18
CA VAL A 314 -4.39 -14.63 28.43
C VAL A 314 -5.78 -14.11 28.72
N SER A 315 -6.06 -13.64 29.94
CA SER A 315 -7.39 -13.24 30.39
C SER A 315 -8.00 -12.12 29.56
N GLY A 316 -7.26 -11.07 29.21
CA GLY A 316 -7.75 -9.99 28.34
C GLY A 316 -8.14 -10.47 26.94
N PRO A 317 -7.22 -11.13 26.19
CA PRO A 317 -7.54 -11.74 24.90
C PRO A 317 -8.67 -12.78 24.96
N LEU A 318 -8.76 -13.54 26.05
CA LEU A 318 -9.81 -14.53 26.27
C LEU A 318 -11.18 -13.88 26.53
N ASP A 319 -11.23 -12.79 27.31
CA ASP A 319 -12.45 -12.00 27.53
C ASP A 319 -13.00 -11.46 26.20
N ALA A 320 -12.11 -10.85 25.40
CA ALA A 320 -12.47 -10.35 24.08
C ALA A 320 -12.97 -11.47 23.14
N ALA A 321 -12.34 -12.64 23.21
CA ALA A 321 -12.76 -13.82 22.46
C ALA A 321 -14.14 -14.34 22.87
N ILE A 322 -14.41 -14.41 24.18
CA ILE A 322 -15.72 -14.83 24.69
C ILE A 322 -16.82 -13.86 24.25
N ARG A 323 -16.58 -12.54 24.38
CA ARG A 323 -17.54 -11.51 23.94
C ARG A 323 -17.81 -11.56 22.44
N ALA A 324 -16.79 -11.88 21.63
CA ALA A 324 -16.97 -12.03 20.19
C ALA A 324 -17.83 -13.24 19.81
N VAL A 325 -17.76 -14.33 20.58
CA VAL A 325 -18.54 -15.56 20.34
C VAL A 325 -19.97 -15.43 20.89
N ASP A 326 -20.12 -14.78 22.04
CA ASP A 326 -21.41 -14.62 22.73
C ASP A 326 -21.71 -13.14 23.01
N PRO A 327 -22.08 -12.37 21.97
CA PRO A 327 -22.42 -10.95 22.14
C PRO A 327 -23.67 -10.74 23.03
N ARG A 328 -24.48 -11.78 23.25
CA ARG A 328 -25.67 -11.77 24.13
C ARG A 328 -25.34 -12.08 25.60
N ALA A 329 -24.10 -12.47 25.94
CA ALA A 329 -23.68 -12.65 27.33
C ALA A 329 -23.33 -11.34 28.04
N VAL A 330 -23.41 -10.20 27.35
CA VAL A 330 -23.56 -8.91 28.02
C VAL A 330 -25.01 -8.83 28.45
N ASP A 331 -25.30 -9.35 29.64
CA ASP A 331 -26.63 -9.30 30.27
C ASP A 331 -27.19 -7.87 30.28
N ASP A 332 -28.53 -7.82 30.34
CA ASP A 332 -29.47 -6.70 30.26
C ASP A 332 -29.22 -5.45 31.14
N ASP A 333 -28.11 -5.37 31.88
CA ASP A 333 -27.75 -4.21 32.72
C ASP A 333 -27.10 -3.05 31.93
N VAL A 334 -26.74 -3.27 30.67
CA VAL A 334 -26.32 -2.20 29.74
C VAL A 334 -27.26 -2.15 28.53
N ALA A 335 -28.55 -2.35 28.79
CA ALA A 335 -29.59 -1.88 27.89
C ALA A 335 -29.46 -0.36 27.78
N CYS A 336 -28.78 0.07 26.73
CA CYS A 336 -28.88 1.42 26.23
C CYS A 336 -30.35 1.69 25.93
N ALA A 337 -31.06 2.29 26.88
CA ALA A 337 -32.48 2.60 26.77
C ALA A 337 -32.75 3.21 25.39
N ALA A 338 -33.50 2.45 24.59
CA ALA A 338 -34.11 2.94 23.39
C ALA A 338 -35.29 3.83 23.83
N SER A 339 -35.01 5.11 24.08
CA SER A 339 -36.04 6.12 23.89
C SER A 339 -36.09 6.38 22.39
N GLU A 340 -37.07 5.75 21.72
CA GLU A 340 -37.52 6.15 20.40
C GLU A 340 -38.13 7.55 20.49
N GLU A 341 -37.31 8.60 20.56
CA GLU A 341 -37.77 9.94 20.21
C GLU A 341 -37.46 10.16 18.73
N LYS A 342 -38.54 10.18 17.95
CA LYS A 342 -38.56 10.68 16.58
C LYS A 342 -38.21 12.18 16.61
N GLU A 343 -36.94 12.51 16.49
CA GLU A 343 -36.55 13.84 15.99
C GLU A 343 -36.23 13.74 14.51
N GLU A 344 -37.20 14.19 13.70
CA GLU A 344 -36.98 14.56 12.31
C GLU A 344 -36.11 15.83 12.24
N SER A 345 -35.16 15.81 11.31
CA SER A 345 -34.54 17.00 10.71
C SER A 345 -33.65 17.88 11.60
N THR A 346 -32.36 17.53 11.70
CA THR A 346 -31.25 18.51 11.59
C THR A 346 -29.96 17.85 11.07
N THR A 347 -29.57 18.17 9.84
CA THR A 347 -28.44 17.56 9.10
C THR A 347 -27.07 18.19 9.39
N SER A 348 -26.93 19.14 10.31
CA SER A 348 -25.64 19.82 10.57
C SER A 348 -24.99 19.52 11.93
N VAL A 349 -25.51 18.58 12.73
CA VAL A 349 -25.11 18.41 14.15
C VAL A 349 -24.24 17.15 14.41
N ALA A 350 -24.02 16.28 13.43
CA ALA A 350 -23.55 14.91 13.71
C ALA A 350 -22.10 14.75 14.26
N LEU A 351 -21.17 15.68 14.00
CA LEU A 351 -19.74 15.46 14.29
C LEU A 351 -19.22 16.18 15.53
N ASP A 352 -19.76 17.35 15.87
CA ASP A 352 -19.55 17.94 17.19
C ASP A 352 -20.29 17.13 18.27
N ALA A 353 -21.42 16.51 17.90
CA ALA A 353 -22.08 15.51 18.72
C ALA A 353 -21.24 14.24 18.91
N ILE A 354 -20.40 13.81 17.96
CA ILE A 354 -19.43 12.70 18.18
C ILE A 354 -18.34 13.12 19.15
N ALA A 355 -17.78 14.32 18.98
CA ALA A 355 -16.75 14.82 19.89
C ALA A 355 -17.29 14.95 21.32
N ALA A 356 -18.51 15.46 21.48
CA ALA A 356 -19.22 15.48 22.76
C ALA A 356 -19.59 14.07 23.24
N ALA A 357 -20.06 13.17 22.37
CA ALA A 357 -20.40 11.79 22.73
C ALA A 357 -19.18 10.95 23.14
N ALA A 358 -17.99 11.27 22.62
CA ALA A 358 -16.74 10.68 23.07
C ALA A 358 -16.38 11.06 24.50
N GLU A 359 -16.87 12.21 25.00
CA GLU A 359 -16.78 12.61 26.41
C GLU A 359 -17.86 11.93 27.27
N ILE A 360 -18.99 11.54 26.68
CA ILE A 360 -20.14 10.91 27.38
C ILE A 360 -19.96 9.39 27.56
N GLY A 361 -19.05 8.75 26.81
CA GLY A 361 -18.62 7.37 27.05
C GLY A 361 -18.53 6.49 25.80
N PRO A 362 -17.93 5.28 25.90
CA PRO A 362 -17.58 4.45 24.75
C PRO A 362 -18.78 4.00 23.90
N CYS A 363 -19.96 3.84 24.52
CA CYS A 363 -21.16 3.39 23.82
C CYS A 363 -21.83 4.50 22.98
N ALA A 364 -21.89 5.73 23.51
CA ALA A 364 -22.36 6.90 22.75
C ALA A 364 -21.41 7.18 21.58
N ALA A 365 -20.11 7.06 21.80
CA ALA A 365 -19.11 7.25 20.77
C ALA A 365 -19.16 6.16 19.67
N GLN A 366 -19.45 4.91 20.01
CA GLN A 366 -19.63 3.82 19.03
C GLN A 366 -20.91 3.99 18.21
N ARG A 367 -22.02 4.43 18.83
CA ARG A 367 -23.26 4.75 18.09
C ARG A 367 -23.07 5.96 17.19
N ALA A 368 -22.41 7.00 17.66
CA ALA A 368 -22.14 8.19 16.88
C ALA A 368 -21.17 7.90 15.71
N ALA A 369 -20.14 7.06 15.94
CA ALA A 369 -19.28 6.54 14.87
C ALA A 369 -20.05 5.67 13.85
N SER A 370 -21.02 4.87 14.29
CA SER A 370 -21.89 4.07 13.41
C SER A 370 -22.87 4.95 12.62
N LEU A 371 -23.44 5.99 13.23
CA LEU A 371 -24.29 6.97 12.54
C LEU A 371 -23.50 7.78 11.51
N VAL A 372 -22.26 8.16 11.82
CA VAL A 372 -21.36 8.76 10.81
C VAL A 372 -20.85 7.75 9.80
N SER A 373 -20.75 6.45 10.12
CA SER A 373 -20.51 5.41 9.12
C SER A 373 -21.61 5.40 8.07
N VAL A 374 -22.85 5.38 8.55
CA VAL A 374 -24.04 5.37 7.72
C VAL A 374 -24.11 6.68 6.96
N HIS A 375 -23.93 7.83 7.63
CA HIS A 375 -23.96 9.14 6.99
C HIS A 375 -22.86 9.30 5.93
N VAL A 376 -21.61 8.96 6.20
CA VAL A 376 -20.51 9.02 5.21
C VAL A 376 -20.73 8.03 4.07
N ALA A 377 -21.38 6.89 4.33
CA ALA A 377 -21.77 5.95 3.28
C ALA A 377 -23.03 6.37 2.51
N THR A 378 -23.92 7.20 3.09
CA THR A 378 -25.18 7.67 2.47
C THR A 378 -25.11 9.09 1.92
N LEU A 379 -24.05 9.85 2.22
CA LEU A 379 -23.67 11.10 1.55
C LEU A 379 -23.38 10.89 0.05
N GLU A 380 -23.41 9.65 -0.44
CA GLU A 380 -23.58 9.31 -1.86
C GLU A 380 -24.86 9.94 -2.49
N ALA A 381 -25.78 10.53 -1.69
CA ALA A 381 -27.05 11.07 -2.17
C ALA A 381 -27.25 12.60 -2.02
N SER A 382 -26.32 13.37 -1.45
CA SER A 382 -26.47 14.84 -1.36
C SER A 382 -25.23 15.57 -1.86
N ASP A 383 -25.42 16.44 -2.86
CA ASP A 383 -24.39 17.18 -3.61
C ASP A 383 -23.45 18.09 -2.78
N GLU A 384 -23.66 18.26 -1.47
CA GLU A 384 -23.12 19.43 -0.75
C GLU A 384 -21.98 19.17 0.26
N THR A 385 -21.68 17.93 0.66
CA THR A 385 -20.58 17.69 1.63
C THR A 385 -19.26 17.34 0.96
N GLU A 386 -18.30 18.25 1.05
CA GLU A 386 -16.95 18.13 0.48
C GLU A 386 -16.08 17.06 1.17
N PRO A 387 -15.55 16.04 0.46
CA PRO A 387 -14.57 15.07 0.97
C PRO A 387 -13.30 15.69 1.59
N ALA A 388 -12.92 16.90 1.19
CA ALA A 388 -11.83 17.66 1.79
C ALA A 388 -12.11 18.05 3.26
N ALA A 389 -13.38 18.35 3.60
CA ALA A 389 -13.79 18.61 4.98
C ALA A 389 -13.63 17.37 5.85
N LEU A 390 -13.95 16.19 5.30
CA LEU A 390 -13.88 14.91 5.98
C LEU A 390 -12.46 14.55 6.45
N HIS A 391 -11.42 14.86 5.65
CA HIS A 391 -10.02 14.62 6.03
C HIS A 391 -9.51 15.57 7.12
N ALA A 392 -9.84 16.86 7.02
CA ALA A 392 -9.51 17.82 8.06
C ALA A 392 -10.22 17.46 9.38
N GLN A 393 -11.47 17.02 9.28
CA GLN A 393 -12.28 16.63 10.41
C GLN A 393 -11.83 15.31 11.05
N ARG A 394 -11.40 14.31 10.25
CA ARG A 394 -10.70 13.11 10.75
C ARG A 394 -9.57 13.49 11.69
N ARG A 395 -8.68 14.38 11.25
CA ARG A 395 -7.49 14.78 12.01
C ARG A 395 -7.86 15.54 13.29
N ARG A 396 -8.92 16.34 13.25
CA ARG A 396 -9.49 16.98 14.45
C ARG A 396 -10.06 15.96 15.43
N ILE A 397 -10.81 14.96 14.97
CA ILE A 397 -11.35 13.89 15.81
C ILE A 397 -10.20 13.12 16.45
N LEU A 398 -9.17 12.75 15.70
CA LEU A 398 -8.03 12.01 16.23
C LEU A 398 -7.22 12.79 17.27
N ALA A 399 -7.04 14.09 17.03
CA ALA A 399 -6.37 14.95 18.00
C ALA A 399 -7.18 15.10 19.31
N LYS A 400 -8.51 14.97 19.25
CA LYS A 400 -9.40 15.15 20.41
C LYS A 400 -9.79 13.86 21.12
N THR A 401 -9.82 12.73 20.43
CA THR A 401 -10.35 11.47 20.98
C THR A 401 -9.23 10.54 21.41
N SER A 402 -9.15 10.23 22.72
CA SER A 402 -8.21 9.25 23.30
C SER A 402 -8.75 7.82 23.30
N ALA A 403 -10.07 7.62 23.07
CA ALA A 403 -10.74 6.33 23.19
C ALA A 403 -10.46 5.40 21.98
N PHE A 404 -9.84 4.24 22.26
CA PHE A 404 -9.35 3.28 21.25
C PHE A 404 -10.45 2.68 20.35
N VAL A 405 -11.62 2.35 20.91
CA VAL A 405 -12.70 1.65 20.19
C VAL A 405 -13.29 2.51 19.05
N VAL A 406 -13.41 3.82 19.27
CA VAL A 406 -13.92 4.77 18.28
C VAL A 406 -12.94 4.92 17.12
N ARG A 407 -11.64 4.95 17.43
CA ARG A 407 -10.56 5.10 16.43
C ARG A 407 -10.55 3.96 15.45
N GLU A 408 -10.74 2.72 15.92
CA GLU A 408 -10.74 1.54 15.06
C GLU A 408 -11.92 1.52 14.08
N ALA A 409 -13.14 1.74 14.56
CA ALA A 409 -14.32 1.80 13.71
C ALA A 409 -14.19 2.93 12.68
N PHE A 410 -13.80 4.14 13.12
CA PHE A 410 -13.59 5.28 12.24
C PHE A 410 -12.49 5.03 11.20
N ALA A 411 -11.40 4.35 11.58
CA ALA A 411 -10.34 3.96 10.66
C ALA A 411 -10.82 3.01 9.58
N ASN A 412 -11.60 1.99 9.95
CA ASN A 412 -12.12 1.04 8.98
C ASN A 412 -13.07 1.70 7.97
N LEU A 413 -13.94 2.59 8.42
CA LEU A 413 -14.86 3.35 7.55
C LEU A 413 -14.13 4.28 6.62
N LEU A 414 -13.15 4.99 7.16
CA LEU A 414 -12.37 5.88 6.36
C LEU A 414 -11.67 5.07 5.29
N ILE A 415 -10.97 3.97 5.64
CA ILE A 415 -10.34 3.02 4.71
C ILE A 415 -11.32 2.61 3.59
N GLU A 416 -12.57 2.28 3.91
CA GLU A 416 -13.59 1.97 2.89
C GLU A 416 -13.94 3.16 2.01
N ALA A 417 -14.13 4.36 2.58
CA ALA A 417 -14.33 5.58 1.78
C ALA A 417 -13.12 5.86 0.87
N GLN A 418 -11.89 5.57 1.32
CA GLN A 418 -10.66 5.69 0.51
C GLN A 418 -10.65 4.70 -0.66
N ARG A 419 -11.13 3.48 -0.42
CA ARG A 419 -11.25 2.45 -1.45
C ARG A 419 -12.27 2.82 -2.53
N ARG A 420 -13.30 3.59 -2.17
CA ARG A 420 -14.32 4.08 -3.11
C ARG A 420 -13.88 5.30 -3.90
N ALA A 421 -12.90 6.04 -3.39
CA ALA A 421 -12.35 7.17 -4.11
C ALA A 421 -11.80 6.74 -5.48
N LYS A 422 -12.13 7.50 -6.53
CA LYS A 422 -11.86 7.09 -7.91
C LYS A 422 -10.55 7.63 -8.46
N HIS A 423 -10.05 8.75 -7.94
CA HIS A 423 -8.93 9.49 -8.55
C HIS A 423 -7.96 10.05 -7.51
N VAL A 424 -6.66 9.77 -7.64
CA VAL A 424 -5.60 10.38 -6.82
C VAL A 424 -4.98 11.56 -7.55
N LEU A 425 -4.87 12.69 -6.86
CA LEU A 425 -4.15 13.86 -7.31
C LEU A 425 -2.92 14.09 -6.41
N PHE A 426 -1.74 13.87 -6.97
CA PHE A 426 -0.48 13.96 -6.24
C PHE A 426 0.13 15.36 -6.40
N LEU A 427 0.24 16.15 -5.32
CA LEU A 427 1.03 17.38 -5.33
C LEU A 427 2.52 17.03 -5.29
N HIS A 428 3.17 17.13 -6.45
CA HIS A 428 4.57 16.79 -6.61
C HIS A 428 5.48 17.97 -6.25
N VAL A 429 5.93 18.00 -5.00
CA VAL A 429 6.96 18.94 -4.55
C VAL A 429 8.33 18.48 -5.06
N SER A 430 8.97 19.31 -5.90
CA SER A 430 10.28 19.00 -6.51
C SER A 430 11.31 18.58 -5.44
N LYS A 431 12.00 17.47 -5.71
CA LYS A 431 13.02 16.84 -4.85
C LYS A 431 12.53 16.31 -3.50
N ALA A 432 11.23 16.16 -3.35
CA ALA A 432 10.61 15.33 -2.33
C ALA A 432 10.20 13.96 -2.91
N ALA A 433 11.12 13.29 -3.61
CA ALA A 433 10.96 11.90 -4.08
C ALA A 433 9.72 11.55 -4.93
N GLY A 434 9.07 12.51 -5.60
CA GLY A 434 7.87 12.21 -6.39
C GLY A 434 8.10 11.28 -7.59
N THR A 435 9.28 11.27 -8.19
CA THR A 435 9.62 10.25 -9.22
C THR A 435 9.60 8.83 -8.65
N SER A 436 9.99 8.63 -7.40
CA SER A 436 9.92 7.31 -6.74
C SER A 436 8.47 6.95 -6.44
N PHE A 437 7.69 7.90 -5.91
CA PHE A 437 6.25 7.71 -5.70
C PHE A 437 5.52 7.33 -7.00
N ALA A 438 5.81 8.01 -8.11
CA ALA A 438 5.30 7.67 -9.43
C ALA A 438 5.68 6.23 -9.83
N LYS A 439 6.94 5.82 -9.66
CA LYS A 439 7.37 4.44 -9.96
C LYS A 439 6.59 3.40 -9.15
N VAL A 440 6.28 3.68 -7.89
CA VAL A 440 5.44 2.79 -7.06
C VAL A 440 4.03 2.72 -7.61
N ALA A 441 3.42 3.84 -8.01
CA ALA A 441 2.12 3.83 -8.67
C ALA A 441 2.13 2.95 -9.93
N LYS A 442 3.16 3.07 -10.78
CA LYS A 442 3.33 2.22 -11.98
C LYS A 442 3.37 0.74 -11.63
N ALA A 443 4.17 0.40 -10.62
CA ALA A 443 4.36 -0.98 -10.19
C ALA A 443 3.06 -1.59 -9.63
N ASN A 444 2.10 -0.74 -9.23
CA ASN A 444 0.78 -1.12 -8.78
C ASN A 444 -0.30 -1.00 -9.87
N GLY A 445 0.11 -0.81 -11.13
CA GLY A 445 -0.81 -0.82 -12.27
C GLY A 445 -1.60 0.47 -12.50
N CYS A 446 -1.27 1.56 -11.79
CA CYS A 446 -2.00 2.83 -11.94
C CYS A 446 -1.86 3.40 -13.35
N ARG A 447 -2.99 3.74 -13.96
CA ARG A 447 -3.04 4.53 -15.19
C ARG A 447 -2.79 5.98 -14.85
N ALA A 448 -1.82 6.56 -15.55
CA ALA A 448 -1.43 7.95 -15.41
C ALA A 448 -1.01 8.50 -16.78
N PRO A 449 -0.95 9.83 -16.95
CA PRO A 449 -0.50 10.44 -18.20
C PRO A 449 0.86 9.91 -18.68
N SER A 450 1.03 9.79 -20.00
CA SER A 450 2.16 9.10 -20.67
C SER A 450 3.56 9.66 -20.36
N ARG A 451 3.66 10.90 -19.84
CA ARG A 451 4.92 11.50 -19.38
C ARG A 451 5.20 11.16 -17.93
N PHE A 452 5.49 9.88 -17.72
CA PHE A 452 5.48 9.23 -16.41
C PHE A 452 6.43 9.84 -15.36
N SER A 453 7.51 10.52 -15.76
CA SER A 453 8.45 11.10 -14.79
C SER A 453 7.81 12.17 -13.91
N THR A 454 6.76 12.83 -14.40
CA THR A 454 6.06 13.91 -13.72
C THR A 454 4.58 13.63 -13.53
N LEU A 455 4.00 12.60 -14.17
CA LEU A 455 2.57 12.21 -14.10
C LEU A 455 1.59 13.35 -14.43
N TRP A 456 2.08 14.39 -15.09
CA TRP A 456 1.32 15.59 -15.39
C TRP A 456 0.48 15.41 -16.64
N ALA A 457 -0.81 15.77 -16.58
CA ALA A 457 -1.68 15.77 -17.75
C ALA A 457 -1.40 17.00 -18.62
N PRO A 458 -1.19 16.82 -19.94
CA PRO A 458 -1.07 17.95 -20.85
C PRO A 458 -2.28 18.88 -20.78
N GLY A 459 -2.04 20.19 -20.72
CA GLY A 459 -3.10 21.21 -20.78
C GLY A 459 -3.71 21.62 -19.44
N ASP A 460 -3.33 20.97 -18.34
CA ASP A 460 -3.71 21.41 -17.00
C ASP A 460 -2.66 22.34 -16.41
N GLY A 461 -2.84 23.66 -16.60
CA GLY A 461 -2.09 24.74 -15.95
C GLY A 461 -0.59 24.86 -16.28
N PRO A 462 0.09 25.87 -15.73
CA PRO A 462 1.54 26.00 -15.83
C PRO A 462 2.28 24.86 -15.10
N THR A 463 3.53 24.57 -15.48
CA THR A 463 4.44 23.76 -14.66
C THR A 463 5.64 24.59 -14.24
N TRP A 464 6.22 24.30 -13.06
CA TRP A 464 7.40 25.00 -12.53
C TRP A 464 8.55 25.11 -13.56
N GLY A 465 8.71 24.11 -14.44
CA GLY A 465 9.79 24.07 -15.43
C GLY A 465 9.42 24.45 -16.87
N ASN A 466 8.15 24.37 -17.29
CA ASN A 466 7.78 24.70 -18.67
C ASN A 466 7.46 26.19 -18.87
N CYS A 467 6.82 26.84 -17.90
CA CYS A 467 6.46 28.27 -18.02
C CYS A 467 7.66 29.20 -17.95
N ALA A 468 8.69 28.74 -17.25
CA ALA A 468 10.05 29.24 -17.24
C ALA A 468 10.59 29.56 -18.66
N ARG A 469 10.33 28.68 -19.64
CA ARG A 469 10.80 28.84 -21.04
C ARG A 469 10.03 29.88 -21.86
N GLY A 470 8.82 30.25 -21.43
CA GLY A 470 7.99 31.23 -22.13
C GLY A 470 8.21 32.65 -21.64
N LEU A 471 8.56 32.84 -20.36
CA LEU A 471 8.43 34.15 -19.70
C LEU A 471 9.47 35.21 -20.08
N VAL A 472 10.63 34.84 -20.63
CA VAL A 472 11.57 35.85 -21.18
C VAL A 472 10.99 36.51 -22.43
N ALA A 473 10.13 35.83 -23.19
CA ALA A 473 9.50 36.37 -24.40
C ALA A 473 8.06 36.86 -24.19
N VAL A 474 7.45 36.67 -23.02
CA VAL A 474 6.03 37.03 -22.75
C VAL A 474 5.88 38.47 -22.24
N HIS A 475 6.98 39.13 -21.87
CA HIS A 475 6.97 40.58 -21.68
C HIS A 475 7.31 41.36 -22.96
N GLU A 476 7.65 40.69 -24.06
CA GLU A 476 7.99 41.30 -25.36
C GLU A 476 6.96 40.89 -26.43
N SER A 477 5.85 41.63 -26.49
CA SER A 477 4.76 41.56 -27.49
C SER A 477 3.99 40.23 -27.62
N SER A 478 2.66 40.32 -27.58
CA SER A 478 1.73 39.23 -27.92
C SER A 478 1.94 38.65 -29.32
N ASP A 479 2.58 39.42 -30.19
CA ASP A 479 2.59 39.20 -31.65
C ASP A 479 3.73 38.27 -32.08
N LEU A 480 4.76 38.09 -31.23
CA LEU A 480 5.87 37.14 -31.42
C LEU A 480 5.57 35.72 -30.88
N LEU A 481 4.34 35.44 -30.45
CA LEU A 481 3.90 34.09 -30.04
C LEU A 481 3.73 33.15 -31.25
N GLY A 482 4.83 32.89 -31.95
CA GLY A 482 4.93 31.94 -33.05
C GLY A 482 4.45 30.54 -32.64
N LYS A 483 3.72 29.89 -33.55
CA LYS A 483 3.15 28.54 -33.48
C LYS A 483 4.16 27.55 -32.85
N GLY A 484 3.87 26.99 -31.65
CA GLY A 484 4.72 25.99 -30.99
C GLY A 484 4.52 25.83 -29.47
N ARG A 485 5.41 25.05 -28.81
CA ARG A 485 5.37 24.63 -27.38
C ARG A 485 5.14 25.75 -26.34
N ARG A 486 5.22 27.02 -26.73
CA ARG A 486 5.06 28.22 -25.88
C ARG A 486 3.60 28.52 -25.51
N ARG A 487 2.60 28.16 -26.35
CA ARG A 487 1.16 28.38 -26.06
C ARG A 487 0.68 27.62 -24.79
N ASN A 488 1.30 26.48 -24.49
CA ASN A 488 0.96 25.64 -23.33
C ASN A 488 1.39 26.23 -21.98
N CYS A 489 2.21 27.29 -21.96
CA CYS A 489 2.64 27.94 -20.73
C CYS A 489 1.59 28.92 -20.18
N CYS A 490 0.67 29.36 -21.05
CA CYS A 490 -0.51 30.15 -20.71
C CYS A 490 -1.74 29.27 -20.45
N ALA A 491 -1.56 27.94 -20.35
CA ALA A 491 -2.65 27.04 -20.03
C ALA A 491 -3.26 27.47 -18.69
N ARG A 492 -4.55 27.79 -18.72
CA ARG A 492 -5.31 28.10 -17.51
C ARG A 492 -5.35 26.85 -16.62
N GLU A 493 -5.28 27.08 -15.31
CA GLU A 493 -5.56 26.04 -14.32
C GLU A 493 -6.95 25.45 -14.64
N LEU A 494 -7.06 24.11 -14.70
CA LEU A 494 -8.36 23.50 -14.91
C LEU A 494 -9.20 23.66 -13.64
N SER A 495 -10.49 23.94 -13.83
CA SER A 495 -11.46 23.79 -12.74
C SER A 495 -11.54 22.32 -12.30
N CYS A 496 -12.03 22.07 -11.10
CA CYS A 496 -12.22 20.71 -10.57
C CYS A 496 -13.01 19.81 -11.54
N ALA A 497 -14.12 20.31 -12.08
CA ALA A 497 -14.94 19.60 -13.07
C ALA A 497 -14.18 19.24 -14.35
N ARG A 498 -13.37 20.16 -14.89
CA ARG A 498 -12.56 19.89 -16.10
C ARG A 498 -11.44 18.91 -15.82
N ARG A 499 -10.83 18.96 -14.64
CA ARG A 499 -9.84 17.98 -14.21
C ARG A 499 -10.47 16.60 -14.06
N LEU A 500 -11.65 16.51 -13.45
CA LEU A 500 -12.39 15.24 -13.30
C LEU A 500 -12.70 14.64 -14.67
N LYS A 501 -13.19 15.47 -15.59
CA LYS A 501 -13.37 15.08 -16.98
C LYS A 501 -12.07 14.57 -17.61
N SER A 502 -10.93 15.24 -17.40
CA SER A 502 -9.64 14.76 -17.89
C SER A 502 -9.22 13.40 -17.32
N PHE A 503 -9.54 13.10 -16.05
CA PHE A 503 -9.31 11.78 -15.46
C PHE A 503 -10.23 10.72 -16.07
N GLN A 504 -11.49 11.07 -16.33
CA GLN A 504 -12.48 10.18 -16.95
C GLN A 504 -12.10 9.86 -18.40
N ASP A 505 -11.83 10.89 -19.21
CA ASP A 505 -11.46 10.79 -20.62
C ASP A 505 -10.15 10.01 -20.78
N GLY A 506 -9.13 10.35 -19.99
CA GLY A 506 -7.84 9.65 -20.00
C GLY A 506 -7.86 8.29 -19.29
N LYS A 507 -8.99 7.92 -18.68
CA LYS A 507 -9.14 6.75 -17.79
C LYS A 507 -8.00 6.68 -16.75
N TYR A 508 -7.59 7.83 -16.23
CA TYR A 508 -6.50 7.92 -15.26
C TYR A 508 -6.99 7.52 -13.87
N ASP A 509 -6.13 6.85 -13.13
CA ASP A 509 -6.31 6.56 -11.71
C ASP A 509 -5.48 7.58 -10.89
N LEU A 510 -4.35 8.04 -11.43
CA LEU A 510 -3.42 8.97 -10.80
C LEU A 510 -2.99 10.08 -11.77
N MET A 511 -3.00 11.32 -11.30
CA MET A 511 -2.26 12.44 -11.93
C MET A 511 -1.43 13.15 -10.88
N ALA A 512 -0.39 13.86 -11.31
CA ALA A 512 0.35 14.75 -10.42
C ALA A 512 0.33 16.20 -10.91
N ILE A 513 0.34 17.10 -9.92
CA ILE A 513 0.52 18.53 -10.08
C ILE A 513 1.98 18.85 -9.72
N GLU A 514 2.79 19.19 -10.72
CA GLU A 514 4.18 19.63 -10.54
C GLU A 514 4.29 21.16 -10.64
N ARG A 515 3.29 21.86 -10.10
CA ARG A 515 3.25 23.32 -9.92
C ARG A 515 2.85 23.64 -8.47
N TRP A 516 2.04 24.66 -8.27
CA TRP A 516 1.31 24.92 -7.03
C TRP A 516 -0.14 24.42 -7.12
N LEU A 517 -0.81 24.25 -5.98
CA LEU A 517 -2.26 24.02 -5.94
C LEU A 517 -3.01 25.22 -6.49
N ASP A 518 -4.00 24.93 -7.33
CA ASP A 518 -4.77 25.94 -8.05
C ASP A 518 -5.58 26.83 -7.11
N ASN A 519 -6.03 27.98 -7.63
CA ASN A 519 -7.02 28.84 -6.98
C ASN A 519 -6.76 29.05 -5.47
N ALA A 520 -5.54 29.49 -5.11
CA ALA A 520 -5.18 29.76 -3.73
C ALA A 520 -5.21 28.54 -2.77
N GLY A 521 -4.95 27.33 -3.28
CA GLY A 521 -4.93 26.11 -2.47
C GLY A 521 -6.24 25.33 -2.45
N LEU A 522 -7.04 25.47 -3.52
CA LEU A 522 -8.29 24.72 -3.68
C LEU A 522 -8.01 23.21 -3.77
N VAL A 523 -8.69 22.46 -2.91
CA VAL A 523 -8.68 20.99 -2.87
C VAL A 523 -10.01 20.52 -3.43
N CYS A 524 -9.99 19.95 -4.64
CA CYS A 524 -11.18 19.49 -5.33
C CYS A 524 -11.82 18.28 -4.60
N PRO A 525 -13.14 18.27 -4.41
CA PRO A 525 -13.83 17.22 -3.65
C PRO A 525 -13.69 15.82 -4.26
N ASP A 526 -13.66 15.72 -5.58
CA ASP A 526 -13.61 14.43 -6.31
C ASP A 526 -12.25 13.72 -6.27
N PHE A 527 -11.25 14.34 -5.66
CA PHE A 527 -9.87 13.90 -5.72
C PHE A 527 -9.26 13.60 -4.38
N TRP A 528 -8.40 12.59 -4.41
CA TRP A 528 -7.60 12.18 -3.28
C TRP A 528 -6.25 12.85 -3.33
N TYR A 529 -6.10 13.90 -2.52
CA TYR A 529 -4.88 14.67 -2.50
C TYR A 529 -3.80 13.97 -1.67
N VAL A 530 -2.68 13.70 -2.33
CA VAL A 530 -1.49 13.13 -1.72
C VAL A 530 -0.34 14.11 -1.90
N VAL A 531 0.48 14.30 -0.88
CA VAL A 531 1.71 15.08 -0.98
C VAL A 531 2.84 14.35 -0.31
N LEU A 532 4.03 14.50 -0.87
CA LEU A 532 5.26 14.04 -0.25
C LEU A 532 6.16 15.23 -0.01
N LEU A 533 6.52 15.46 1.25
CA LEU A 533 7.37 16.54 1.71
C LEU A 533 8.73 15.99 2.15
N ARG A 534 9.70 16.88 2.21
CA ARG A 534 11.08 16.59 2.61
C ARG A 534 11.55 17.72 3.51
N ASP A 535 12.50 17.43 4.39
CA ASP A 535 13.20 18.48 5.14
C ASP A 535 13.56 19.65 4.20
N PRO A 536 13.11 20.89 4.49
CA PRO A 536 13.22 22.01 3.55
C PRO A 536 14.65 22.29 3.12
N ILE A 537 15.60 22.21 4.05
CA ILE A 537 17.02 22.47 3.80
C ILE A 537 17.61 21.36 2.92
N ALA A 538 17.38 20.09 3.27
CA ALA A 538 17.81 18.95 2.49
C ALA A 538 17.21 18.96 1.07
N ARG A 539 15.96 19.43 0.93
CA ARG A 539 15.31 19.63 -0.36
C ARG A 539 16.01 20.71 -1.19
N VAL A 540 16.27 21.90 -0.64
CA VAL A 540 17.00 22.98 -1.36
C VAL A 540 18.35 22.46 -1.84
N VAL A 541 19.14 21.82 -0.96
CA VAL A 541 20.45 21.24 -1.28
C VAL A 541 20.34 20.19 -2.39
N SER A 542 19.33 19.32 -2.32
CA SER A 542 19.07 18.30 -3.35
C SER A 542 18.70 18.92 -4.69
N HIS A 543 17.98 20.06 -4.68
CA HIS A 543 17.57 20.74 -5.89
C HIS A 543 18.73 21.43 -6.58
N HIS A 544 19.58 22.14 -5.84
CA HIS A 544 20.76 22.81 -6.38
C HIS A 544 21.77 21.82 -6.95
N ASN A 545 21.99 20.71 -6.25
CA ASN A 545 22.85 19.64 -6.77
C ASN A 545 22.29 19.03 -8.07
N HIS A 546 20.96 18.93 -8.21
CA HIS A 546 20.33 18.48 -9.44
C HIS A 546 20.44 19.51 -10.58
N LEU A 547 20.09 20.77 -10.32
CA LEU A 547 20.23 21.86 -11.29
C LEU A 547 21.68 21.99 -11.77
N TRP A 548 22.65 21.90 -10.86
CA TRP A 548 24.06 21.90 -11.23
C TRP A 548 24.42 20.75 -12.15
N ARG A 549 23.98 19.53 -11.83
CA ARG A 549 24.28 18.33 -12.61
C ARG A 549 23.67 18.37 -14.01
N HIS A 550 22.42 18.80 -14.14
CA HIS A 550 21.65 18.65 -15.38
C HIS A 550 21.58 19.92 -16.22
N THR A 551 21.66 21.08 -15.60
CA THR A 551 21.53 22.38 -16.28
C THR A 551 22.88 23.05 -16.49
N LEU A 552 23.73 23.12 -15.45
CA LEU A 552 24.91 23.99 -15.46
C LEU A 552 26.20 23.29 -15.93
N ARG A 553 26.28 21.95 -15.89
CA ARG A 553 27.44 21.21 -16.44
C ARG A 553 27.43 21.03 -17.94
N ALA A 554 26.26 21.10 -18.57
CA ALA A 554 26.14 20.95 -20.03
C ALA A 554 26.82 22.13 -20.76
N THR A 555 26.93 23.28 -20.11
CA THR A 555 27.68 24.46 -20.54
C THR A 555 29.08 24.42 -19.90
N GLN A 556 30.11 24.10 -20.70
CA GLN A 556 31.47 23.83 -20.24
C GLN A 556 32.12 25.00 -19.47
N ARG A 557 33.09 24.65 -18.58
CA ARG A 557 34.16 25.48 -17.97
C ARG A 557 33.85 26.47 -16.84
N ILE A 558 32.70 26.43 -16.18
CA ILE A 558 32.55 27.19 -14.92
C ILE A 558 33.34 26.47 -13.82
N LYS A 559 34.56 26.94 -13.55
CA LYS A 559 35.30 26.54 -12.35
C LYS A 559 34.45 26.97 -11.15
N GLN A 560 34.13 26.03 -10.25
CA GLN A 560 33.59 26.42 -8.95
C GLN A 560 34.58 27.41 -8.33
N PRO A 561 34.16 28.63 -7.99
CA PRO A 561 35.05 29.55 -7.32
C PRO A 561 35.49 28.90 -6.01
N LYS A 562 36.80 28.96 -5.79
CA LYS A 562 37.43 28.35 -4.63
C LYS A 562 37.12 29.24 -3.42
N GLY A 563 36.47 28.67 -2.41
CA GLY A 563 36.29 29.31 -1.11
C GLY A 563 35.09 30.25 -1.05
N GLY A 564 34.04 29.82 -0.35
CA GLY A 564 32.90 30.65 0.03
C GLY A 564 31.67 29.81 0.37
N PRO A 565 30.81 30.25 1.30
CA PRO A 565 29.45 29.73 1.45
C PRO A 565 28.68 29.87 0.13
N TYR A 566 27.95 28.82 -0.26
CA TYR A 566 27.33 28.74 -1.58
C TYR A 566 26.08 29.63 -1.69
N PHE A 567 25.26 29.66 -0.64
CA PHE A 567 23.96 30.34 -0.61
C PHE A 567 24.06 31.83 -0.27
N VAL A 568 25.19 32.30 0.28
CA VAL A 568 25.49 33.74 0.42
C VAL A 568 25.46 34.49 -0.91
N ARG A 569 25.69 33.79 -2.03
CA ARG A 569 25.58 34.41 -3.35
C ARG A 569 24.15 34.42 -3.90
N LEU A 570 23.26 33.64 -3.31
CA LEU A 570 21.86 33.55 -3.70
C LEU A 570 21.01 34.54 -2.88
N PHE A 571 21.33 34.69 -1.60
CA PHE A 571 20.63 35.56 -0.67
C PHE A 571 21.54 36.71 -0.23
N ARG A 572 21.03 37.95 -0.24
CA ARG A 572 21.79 39.09 0.31
C ARG A 572 21.97 38.88 1.82
N GLU A 573 23.15 39.18 2.34
CA GLU A 573 23.42 39.14 3.80
C GLU A 573 22.67 40.23 4.59
N THR A 574 22.01 41.16 3.91
CA THR A 574 21.33 42.32 4.52
C THR A 574 20.03 41.89 5.20
N ASN A 575 19.96 42.07 6.53
CA ASN A 575 18.82 41.92 7.45
C ASN A 575 17.84 40.78 7.14
N ALA A 576 17.81 39.79 8.04
CA ALA A 576 17.07 38.52 8.01
C ALA A 576 15.54 38.58 7.73
N THR A 577 14.97 39.74 7.46
CA THR A 577 13.55 39.95 7.17
C THR A 577 13.23 40.18 5.70
N SER A 578 14.21 40.53 4.85
CA SER A 578 13.94 40.71 3.42
C SER A 578 14.13 39.38 2.68
N ASP A 579 13.07 38.83 2.10
CA ASP A 579 13.11 37.68 1.18
C ASP A 579 13.75 38.04 -0.19
N VAL A 580 14.49 39.17 -0.24
CA VAL A 580 15.02 39.75 -1.46
C VAL A 580 16.26 38.99 -1.88
N CYS A 581 16.09 38.18 -2.93
CA CYS A 581 17.22 37.56 -3.61
C CYS A 581 18.19 38.61 -4.16
N VAL A 582 19.47 38.22 -4.25
CA VAL A 582 20.48 39.05 -4.93
C VAL A 582 20.00 39.33 -6.34
N ASP A 583 20.06 40.60 -6.75
CA ASP A 583 19.64 41.01 -8.09
C ASP A 583 20.41 40.24 -9.15
N LEU A 584 19.73 39.87 -10.23
CA LEU A 584 20.23 39.01 -11.30
C LEU A 584 21.54 39.53 -11.88
N GLU A 585 21.63 40.84 -12.06
CA GLU A 585 22.78 41.56 -12.60
C GLU A 585 23.99 41.55 -11.65
N GLN A 586 23.76 41.32 -10.35
CA GLN A 586 24.79 41.32 -9.32
C GLN A 586 25.34 39.93 -9.02
N MET A 587 24.74 38.87 -9.55
CA MET A 587 25.34 37.55 -9.40
C MET A 587 26.64 37.50 -10.22
N PRO A 588 27.77 37.07 -9.63
CA PRO A 588 29.08 37.01 -10.32
C PRO A 588 29.12 36.00 -11.49
N TYR A 589 27.99 35.39 -11.78
CA TYR A 589 27.72 34.55 -12.92
C TYR A 589 26.62 35.21 -13.76
N ALA A 590 26.96 36.32 -14.41
CA ALA A 590 26.34 36.69 -15.69
C ALA A 590 26.71 35.63 -16.74
N LEU A 591 26.34 34.38 -16.46
CA LEU A 591 26.23 33.34 -17.46
C LEU A 591 25.11 33.80 -18.36
N GLY A 592 25.38 34.00 -19.65
CA GLY A 592 24.32 33.99 -20.65
C GLY A 592 23.37 32.85 -20.30
N ALA A 593 22.16 33.22 -19.87
CA ALA A 593 21.38 32.44 -18.93
C ALA A 593 20.96 31.07 -19.54
N PRO A 594 20.39 30.15 -18.73
CA PRO A 594 20.06 28.77 -19.09
C PRO A 594 18.90 28.64 -20.11
N HIS A 595 18.96 29.30 -21.27
CA HIS A 595 17.89 29.33 -22.27
C HIS A 595 17.47 27.92 -22.73
N ARG A 596 18.37 26.92 -22.67
CA ARG A 596 18.03 25.53 -23.01
C ARG A 596 17.13 24.84 -21.98
N THR A 597 17.20 25.18 -20.69
CA THR A 597 16.36 24.55 -19.66
C THR A 597 15.15 25.40 -19.28
N GLY A 598 15.24 26.71 -19.43
CA GLY A 598 14.17 27.68 -19.15
C GLY A 598 14.18 28.27 -17.76
N TYR A 599 15.02 27.80 -16.84
CA TYR A 599 15.06 28.33 -15.48
C TYR A 599 15.81 29.66 -15.42
N ASP A 600 15.08 30.75 -15.15
CA ASP A 600 15.61 32.01 -14.62
C ASP A 600 16.00 31.88 -13.14
N TRP A 601 16.96 32.67 -12.68
CA TRP A 601 17.44 32.71 -11.31
C TRP A 601 16.38 33.13 -10.30
N SER A 602 15.42 33.98 -10.71
CA SER A 602 14.25 34.30 -9.88
C SER A 602 13.48 33.04 -9.44
N MET A 603 13.39 32.03 -10.31
CA MET A 603 12.82 30.72 -9.98
C MET A 603 13.78 29.88 -9.13
N VAL A 604 15.09 29.90 -9.39
CA VAL A 604 16.07 29.21 -8.52
C VAL A 604 15.94 29.70 -7.07
N CYS A 605 15.75 31.00 -6.90
CA CYS A 605 15.44 31.61 -5.62
C CYS A 605 14.09 31.19 -5.04
N ALA A 606 13.00 31.18 -5.82
CA ALA A 606 11.71 30.68 -5.35
C ALA A 606 11.77 29.19 -4.97
N PHE A 607 12.58 28.41 -5.67
CA PHE A 607 12.90 27.03 -5.31
C PHE A 607 13.76 26.91 -4.06
N SER A 608 14.27 28.00 -3.53
CA SER A 608 15.16 28.05 -2.36
C SER A 608 14.52 28.67 -1.12
N SER A 609 13.30 29.20 -1.23
CA SER A 609 12.61 29.93 -0.17
C SER A 609 11.14 29.53 -0.10
N ASN A 610 10.72 28.95 1.03
CA ASN A 610 9.33 28.61 1.35
C ASN A 610 8.60 27.88 0.20
N PHE A 611 9.30 26.95 -0.46
CA PHE A 611 8.84 26.30 -1.69
C PHE A 611 7.62 25.40 -1.48
N ALA A 612 7.55 24.67 -0.37
CA ALA A 612 6.39 23.83 -0.06
C ALA A 612 5.15 24.68 0.22
N ALA A 613 5.30 25.77 0.99
CA ALA A 613 4.24 26.73 1.23
C ALA A 613 3.77 27.40 -0.08
N ARG A 614 4.69 27.84 -0.94
CA ARG A 614 4.38 28.34 -2.30
C ARG A 614 3.63 27.30 -3.14
N SER A 615 4.02 26.03 -3.03
CA SER A 615 3.36 24.92 -3.75
C SER A 615 1.96 24.63 -3.22
N LEU A 616 1.69 24.82 -1.93
CA LEU A 616 0.36 24.63 -1.36
C LEU A 616 -0.57 25.83 -1.59
N LEU A 617 -0.03 27.04 -1.53
CA LEU A 617 -0.83 28.27 -1.53
C LEU A 617 -0.96 28.90 -2.92
N GLY A 618 -0.04 28.59 -3.84
CA GLY A 618 -0.06 29.14 -5.19
C GLY A 618 -0.18 30.66 -5.19
N THR A 619 -1.16 31.18 -5.92
CA THR A 619 -1.38 32.62 -6.06
C THR A 619 -1.86 33.33 -4.78
N ALA A 620 -2.24 32.60 -3.73
CA ALA A 620 -2.46 33.17 -2.40
C ALA A 620 -1.15 33.43 -1.65
N PHE A 621 -0.05 32.74 -2.01
CA PHE A 621 1.26 33.07 -1.47
C PHE A 621 1.74 34.42 -2.01
N SER A 622 1.84 34.52 -3.33
CA SER A 622 2.20 35.75 -4.06
C SER A 622 1.55 35.73 -5.45
N PRO A 623 1.37 36.87 -6.14
CA PRO A 623 0.85 36.90 -7.51
C PRO A 623 1.59 35.96 -8.48
N ARG A 624 2.90 35.81 -8.29
CA ARG A 624 3.76 34.90 -9.05
C ARG A 624 4.48 33.98 -8.05
N PRO A 625 3.89 32.85 -7.62
CA PRO A 625 4.49 31.99 -6.60
C PRO A 625 5.85 31.43 -7.01
N TYR A 626 6.12 31.38 -8.32
CA TYR A 626 7.38 30.95 -8.90
C TYR A 626 8.45 32.02 -9.04
N ASP A 627 8.11 33.28 -8.80
CA ASP A 627 9.04 34.40 -8.85
C ASP A 627 9.32 34.86 -7.42
N SER A 628 10.58 34.78 -7.01
CA SER A 628 11.02 35.25 -5.69
C SER A 628 10.95 36.76 -5.53
N ARG A 629 10.92 37.54 -6.62
CA ARG A 629 10.75 39.00 -6.59
C ARG A 629 9.32 39.40 -6.25
N SER A 630 8.36 38.48 -6.41
CA SER A 630 6.98 38.71 -6.05
C SER A 630 6.83 38.59 -4.54
N GLU A 631 6.58 39.71 -3.87
CA GLU A 631 6.39 39.74 -2.42
C GLU A 631 5.21 38.85 -1.98
N PRO A 632 5.30 38.22 -0.80
CA PRO A 632 4.19 37.49 -0.22
C PRO A 632 3.01 38.44 0.07
N LYS A 633 1.77 37.98 -0.21
CA LYS A 633 0.55 38.80 -0.02
C LYS A 633 0.16 39.03 1.44
N ARG A 634 0.73 38.26 2.37
CA ARG A 634 0.35 38.23 3.78
C ARG A 634 1.58 38.00 4.65
N SER A 635 1.43 38.19 5.96
CA SER A 635 2.50 37.90 6.93
C SER A 635 2.89 36.41 6.90
N PRO A 636 4.15 36.06 7.27
CA PRO A 636 4.60 34.68 7.34
C PRO A 636 3.72 33.77 8.21
N SER A 637 3.20 34.28 9.33
CA SER A 637 2.29 33.52 10.22
C SER A 637 0.96 33.21 9.53
N SER A 638 0.34 34.20 8.87
CA SER A 638 -0.93 34.01 8.16
C SER A 638 -0.78 33.03 6.98
N LEU A 639 0.35 33.09 6.27
CA LEU A 639 0.69 32.14 5.21
C LEU A 639 0.90 30.73 5.77
N LEU A 640 1.64 30.60 6.87
CA LEU A 640 1.84 29.32 7.55
C LEU A 640 0.51 28.69 7.96
N ASP A 641 -0.38 29.45 8.59
CA ASP A 641 -1.68 28.96 9.03
C ASP A 641 -2.55 28.51 7.85
N SER A 642 -2.56 29.29 6.76
CA SER A 642 -3.26 28.93 5.52
C SER A 642 -2.69 27.63 4.92
N ALA A 643 -1.36 27.49 4.88
CA ALA A 643 -0.70 26.29 4.36
C ALA A 643 -0.98 25.06 5.23
N LYS A 644 -0.99 25.21 6.57
CA LYS A 644 -1.38 24.14 7.50
C LYS A 644 -2.81 23.70 7.28
N GLN A 645 -3.75 24.65 7.13
CA GLN A 645 -5.16 24.34 6.86
C GLN A 645 -5.34 23.56 5.55
N ILE A 646 -4.64 23.94 4.48
CA ILE A 646 -4.68 23.21 3.21
C ILE A 646 -4.06 21.83 3.37
N LEU A 647 -2.88 21.73 3.98
CA LEU A 647 -2.18 20.45 4.19
C LEU A 647 -3.02 19.47 5.03
N ALA A 648 -3.79 19.99 6.00
CA ALA A 648 -4.70 19.20 6.82
C ALA A 648 -5.83 18.53 6.00
N LYS A 649 -6.21 19.09 4.86
CA LYS A 649 -7.23 18.53 3.94
C LYS A 649 -6.70 17.39 3.06
N PHE A 650 -5.38 17.19 2.98
CA PHE A 650 -4.80 16.10 2.19
C PHE A 650 -5.14 14.75 2.82
N ALA A 651 -5.57 13.80 1.98
CA ALA A 651 -5.87 12.44 2.39
C ALA A 651 -4.64 11.74 2.99
N LEU A 652 -3.47 12.00 2.39
CA LEU A 652 -2.19 11.44 2.79
C LEU A 652 -1.07 12.48 2.70
N VAL A 653 -0.35 12.66 3.81
CA VAL A 653 0.86 13.49 3.89
C VAL A 653 2.02 12.57 4.23
N LEU A 654 3.01 12.51 3.35
CA LEU A 654 4.19 11.67 3.51
C LEU A 654 5.44 12.54 3.72
N VAL A 655 6.42 12.03 4.45
CA VAL A 655 7.72 12.69 4.65
C VAL A 655 8.86 11.76 4.23
N VAL A 656 9.81 12.27 3.43
CA VAL A 656 10.93 11.49 2.87
C VAL A 656 11.76 10.84 3.98
N GLU A 657 12.00 11.59 5.05
CA GLU A 657 12.87 11.19 6.17
C GLU A 657 12.31 10.02 6.98
N ARG A 658 11.01 9.71 6.86
CA ARG A 658 10.33 8.58 7.55
C ARG A 658 9.88 7.50 6.58
N ALA A 659 10.79 7.17 5.66
CA ALA A 659 10.50 6.23 4.60
C ALA A 659 10.05 4.83 5.06
N PRO A 660 10.66 4.21 6.08
CA PRO A 660 10.23 2.90 6.56
C PRO A 660 8.77 2.88 7.03
N GLU A 661 8.33 3.92 7.72
CA GLU A 661 6.98 4.07 8.27
C GLU A 661 5.97 4.42 7.16
N ALA A 662 6.38 5.25 6.20
CA ALA A 662 5.56 5.68 5.06
C ALA A 662 5.08 4.50 4.20
N VAL A 663 5.82 3.38 4.19
CA VAL A 663 5.43 2.14 3.49
C VAL A 663 4.08 1.63 3.94
N ASN A 664 3.83 1.67 5.25
CA ASN A 664 2.58 1.17 5.78
C ASN A 664 1.46 2.12 5.39
N LEU A 665 1.64 3.43 5.55
CA LEU A 665 0.64 4.41 5.12
C LEU A 665 0.30 4.27 3.63
N VAL A 666 1.28 4.22 2.74
CA VAL A 666 1.03 4.02 1.30
C VAL A 666 0.30 2.70 1.03
N ARG A 667 0.69 1.63 1.72
CA ARG A 667 0.03 0.34 1.56
C ARG A 667 -1.44 0.38 1.96
N HIS A 668 -1.75 1.01 3.07
CA HIS A 668 -3.08 0.97 3.66
C HIS A 668 -4.00 2.04 3.08
N VAL A 669 -3.48 3.24 2.85
CA VAL A 669 -4.25 4.37 2.32
C VAL A 669 -4.48 4.26 0.82
N LEU A 670 -3.48 3.81 0.05
CA LEU A 670 -3.59 3.72 -1.42
C LEU A 670 -3.83 2.29 -1.91
N GLY A 671 -3.83 1.30 -1.01
CA GLY A 671 -3.93 -0.12 -1.41
C GLY A 671 -2.74 -0.63 -2.22
N TRP A 672 -1.64 0.15 -2.29
CA TRP A 672 -0.47 -0.20 -3.08
C TRP A 672 0.37 -1.25 -2.36
N LYS A 673 1.08 -2.09 -3.10
CA LYS A 673 2.03 -3.10 -2.60
C LYS A 673 3.47 -2.59 -2.79
N PRO A 674 3.96 -1.66 -1.97
CA PRO A 674 5.38 -1.32 -1.98
C PRO A 674 6.18 -2.54 -1.53
N PHE A 675 7.11 -3.00 -2.37
CA PHE A 675 7.90 -4.21 -2.09
C PHE A 675 8.98 -3.95 -1.05
N ARG A 676 9.49 -2.71 -0.98
CA ARG A 676 10.55 -2.24 -0.07
C ARG A 676 10.37 -0.75 0.23
N ALA A 677 10.86 -0.28 1.38
CA ALA A 677 10.90 1.15 1.73
C ALA A 677 11.60 2.00 0.66
N ASN A 678 12.65 1.43 0.05
CA ASN A 678 13.41 2.07 -1.01
C ASN A 678 12.62 2.28 -2.31
N ASP A 679 11.49 1.60 -2.49
CA ASP A 679 10.69 1.72 -3.71
C ASP A 679 9.92 3.04 -3.69
N ILE A 680 9.39 3.42 -2.53
CA ILE A 680 8.64 4.68 -2.34
C ILE A 680 9.59 5.85 -2.23
N LEU A 681 10.69 5.67 -1.49
CA LEU A 681 11.57 6.77 -1.10
C LEU A 681 13.03 6.39 -1.33
N PRO A 682 13.80 7.20 -2.08
CA PRO A 682 15.21 6.93 -2.29
C PRO A 682 15.92 6.93 -0.94
N ARG A 683 16.83 5.96 -0.72
CA ARG A 683 17.70 5.99 0.46
C ARG A 683 18.45 7.32 0.47
N ILE A 684 18.22 8.11 1.52
CA ILE A 684 18.99 9.31 1.79
C ILE A 684 20.47 8.90 1.77
N GLY A 685 21.24 9.49 0.86
CA GLY A 685 22.69 9.24 0.72
C GLY A 685 23.12 8.25 -0.37
N ARG A 686 22.24 7.48 -1.04
CA ARG A 686 22.71 6.52 -2.07
C ARG A 686 23.13 7.18 -3.39
N ASP A 687 22.44 8.25 -3.79
CA ASP A 687 22.86 9.09 -4.93
C ASP A 687 24.08 9.99 -4.58
N ALA A 688 24.54 9.96 -3.32
CA ALA A 688 25.62 10.82 -2.83
C ALA A 688 27.03 10.31 -3.15
N ALA A 689 27.22 9.00 -3.33
CA ALA A 689 28.56 8.42 -3.33
C ALA A 689 29.32 8.60 -4.67
N GLY A 690 28.62 8.80 -5.79
CA GLY A 690 29.25 8.80 -7.12
C GLY A 690 29.26 10.14 -7.87
N THR A 691 28.61 11.19 -7.36
CA THR A 691 28.46 12.43 -8.12
C THR A 691 29.06 13.63 -7.41
N ARG A 692 29.92 14.38 -8.12
CA ARG A 692 30.46 15.68 -7.66
C ARG A 692 29.29 16.61 -7.30
N LYS A 693 29.06 16.81 -5.99
CA LYS A 693 28.06 17.76 -5.45
C LYS A 693 28.62 19.18 -5.49
N ILE A 694 27.76 20.16 -5.81
CA ILE A 694 28.11 21.58 -5.65
C ILE A 694 27.90 22.04 -4.21
N VAL A 695 26.81 21.58 -3.59
CA VAL A 695 26.55 21.82 -2.18
C VAL A 695 26.87 20.54 -1.42
N LYS A 696 27.96 20.59 -0.65
CA LYS A 696 28.38 19.50 0.24
C LYS A 696 27.61 19.60 1.56
N GLN A 697 27.37 18.45 2.18
CA GLN A 697 26.86 18.35 3.56
C GLN A 697 27.98 17.80 4.46
N PRO A 698 28.10 18.25 5.72
CA PRO A 698 27.26 19.28 6.37
C PRO A 698 27.43 20.67 5.74
N LEU A 699 26.37 21.49 5.82
CA LEU A 699 26.42 22.88 5.34
C LEU A 699 27.33 23.71 6.23
N ARG A 700 27.94 24.76 5.67
CA ARG A 700 28.62 25.77 6.48
C ARG A 700 27.59 26.55 7.30
N ASP A 701 27.97 27.04 8.47
CA ASP A 701 27.04 27.70 9.41
C ASP A 701 26.26 28.85 8.76
N LEU A 702 26.93 29.68 7.96
CA LEU A 702 26.28 30.80 7.28
C LEU A 702 25.26 30.33 6.22
N ASP A 703 25.61 29.31 5.42
CA ASP A 703 24.67 28.70 4.47
C ASP A 703 23.46 28.10 5.19
N ALA A 704 23.68 27.42 6.32
CA ALA A 704 22.63 26.85 7.13
C ALA A 704 21.71 27.93 7.71
N ARG A 705 22.26 29.04 8.23
CA ARG A 705 21.48 30.17 8.76
C ARG A 705 20.65 30.85 7.69
N LEU A 706 21.23 31.15 6.52
CA LEU A 706 20.50 31.77 5.41
C LEU A 706 19.34 30.87 4.94
N LEU A 707 19.61 29.58 4.73
CA LEU A 707 18.55 28.66 4.31
C LEU A 707 17.45 28.51 5.36
N ARG A 708 17.77 28.50 6.66
CA ARG A 708 16.75 28.47 7.72
C ARG A 708 15.89 29.73 7.70
N THR A 709 16.52 30.90 7.54
CA THR A 709 15.84 32.19 7.49
C THR A 709 14.85 32.24 6.33
N HIS A 710 15.29 31.92 5.12
CA HIS A 710 14.44 31.96 3.92
C HIS A 710 13.45 30.80 3.79
N ASN A 711 13.51 29.79 4.66
CA ASN A 711 12.57 28.66 4.66
C ASN A 711 11.84 28.53 6.00
N ILE A 712 11.66 29.62 6.75
CA ILE A 712 11.05 29.57 8.07
C ILE A 712 9.61 29.00 8.03
N ILE A 713 8.81 29.40 7.04
CA ILE A 713 7.44 28.88 6.86
C ILE A 713 7.49 27.40 6.53
N ASP A 714 8.38 27.00 5.61
CA ASP A 714 8.54 25.59 5.22
C ASP A 714 9.03 24.70 6.38
N ILE A 715 9.88 25.22 7.27
CA ILE A 715 10.38 24.50 8.46
C ILE A 715 9.21 24.20 9.40
N ASP A 716 8.41 25.22 9.72
CA ASP A 716 7.27 25.05 10.62
C ASP A 716 6.15 24.21 9.97
N LEU A 717 5.94 24.38 8.67
CA LEU A 717 5.01 23.56 7.89
C LEU A 717 5.47 22.10 7.83
N TYR A 718 6.78 21.83 7.71
CA TYR A 718 7.34 20.48 7.73
C TYR A 718 7.23 19.83 9.11
N ALA A 719 7.41 20.60 10.20
CA ALA A 719 7.12 20.13 11.55
C ALA A 719 5.64 19.73 11.70
N TYR A 720 4.73 20.56 11.20
CA TYR A 720 3.30 20.23 11.16
C TYR A 720 2.99 19.00 10.29
N ALA A 721 3.67 18.85 9.15
CA ALA A 721 3.54 17.66 8.29
C ALA A 721 3.97 16.37 9.00
N ASN A 722 5.04 16.42 9.80
CA ASN A 722 5.45 15.28 10.64
C ASN A 722 4.38 14.95 11.69
N HIS A 723 3.78 15.96 12.31
CA HIS A 723 2.68 15.74 13.24
C HIS A 723 1.46 15.08 12.55
N LEU A 724 1.08 15.54 11.37
CA LEU A 724 0.02 14.91 10.57
C LEU A 724 0.37 13.47 10.18
N PHE A 725 1.64 13.22 9.83
CA PHE A 725 2.14 11.89 9.53
C PHE A 725 2.05 10.95 10.74
N ASP A 726 2.39 11.43 11.95
CA ASP A 726 2.27 10.65 13.18
C ASP A 726 0.82 10.33 13.53
N LEU A 727 -0.08 11.32 13.39
CA LEU A 727 -1.51 11.10 13.59
C LEU A 727 -2.05 10.04 12.62
N ASP A 728 -1.67 10.14 11.34
CA ASP A 728 -2.07 9.14 10.35
C ASP A 728 -1.46 7.77 10.70
N LEU A 729 -0.18 7.70 11.07
CA LEU A 729 0.48 6.44 11.43
C LEU A 729 -0.16 5.78 12.64
N GLU A 730 -0.44 6.55 13.70
CA GLU A 730 -1.14 6.07 14.89
C GLU A 730 -2.53 5.58 14.53
N PHE A 731 -3.32 6.41 13.85
CA PHE A 731 -4.67 6.09 13.43
C PHE A 731 -4.73 4.78 12.66
N TYR A 732 -3.93 4.67 11.61
CA TYR A 732 -3.95 3.48 10.79
C TYR A 732 -3.38 2.27 11.54
N SER A 733 -2.37 2.43 12.41
CA SER A 733 -1.86 1.31 13.23
C SER A 733 -2.91 0.68 14.15
N THR A 734 -3.94 1.45 14.55
CA THR A 734 -5.03 0.97 15.40
C THR A 734 -6.15 0.26 14.64
N ALA A 735 -6.28 0.47 13.32
CA ALA A 735 -7.33 -0.15 12.53
C ALA A 735 -7.12 -1.68 12.44
N SER A 736 -8.11 -2.50 12.77
CA SER A 736 -8.05 -3.96 12.58
C SER A 736 -7.73 -4.34 11.13
N LEU A 737 -8.29 -3.61 10.16
CA LEU A 737 -8.01 -3.78 8.73
C LEU A 737 -6.55 -3.48 8.37
N PHE A 738 -5.84 -2.67 9.17
CA PHE A 738 -4.40 -2.41 8.97
C PHE A 738 -3.55 -3.64 9.27
N ARG A 739 -4.06 -4.56 10.09
CA ARG A 739 -3.33 -5.77 10.42
C ARG A 739 -3.47 -6.83 9.31
N GLU A 740 -4.43 -6.69 8.38
CA GLU A 740 -4.59 -7.61 7.24
C GLU A 740 -3.68 -7.20 6.07
N PRO A 741 -2.87 -8.11 5.50
CA PRO A 741 -2.29 -7.86 4.19
C PRO A 741 -3.42 -7.83 3.16
N ILE A 742 -3.48 -6.76 2.35
CA ILE A 742 -4.41 -6.64 1.22
C ILE A 742 -4.02 -7.71 0.18
N LEU A 743 -4.59 -8.91 0.32
CA LEU A 743 -4.33 -10.06 -0.55
C LEU A 743 -5.32 -10.14 -1.72
N ASP A 744 -6.50 -9.51 -1.62
CA ASP A 744 -7.44 -9.40 -2.73
C ASP A 744 -6.93 -8.41 -3.79
N GLY A 745 -6.73 -8.89 -5.01
CA GLY A 745 -6.43 -8.05 -6.19
C GLY A 745 -7.52 -7.03 -6.49
N ASP A 746 -8.76 -7.30 -6.06
CA ASP A 746 -9.90 -6.41 -6.28
C ASP A 746 -9.88 -5.16 -5.37
N ARG A 747 -8.95 -5.09 -4.41
CA ARG A 747 -8.87 -4.00 -3.41
C ARG A 747 -7.76 -2.97 -3.66
N ALA A 748 -6.94 -3.14 -4.68
CA ALA A 748 -5.94 -2.14 -5.01
C ALA A 748 -6.59 -0.99 -5.79
N PHE A 749 -6.34 0.26 -5.37
CA PHE A 749 -6.87 1.47 -6.00
C PHE A 749 -6.72 1.47 -7.53
N CYS A 750 -5.61 0.89 -8.02
CA CYS A 750 -5.24 0.87 -9.43
C CYS A 750 -5.52 -0.44 -10.17
N ASP A 751 -5.90 -1.54 -9.49
CA ASP A 751 -6.05 -2.87 -10.10
C ASP A 751 -7.53 -3.32 -10.21
N SER A 752 -8.43 -2.76 -9.40
CA SER A 752 -9.86 -3.15 -9.36
C SER A 752 -10.56 -3.08 -10.72
N ARG A 753 -10.17 -2.13 -11.61
CA ARG A 753 -10.77 -1.97 -12.94
C ARG A 753 -10.25 -2.95 -13.99
N ARG A 754 -9.08 -3.56 -13.80
CA ARG A 754 -8.54 -4.55 -14.76
C ARG A 754 -9.34 -5.84 -14.77
N ASN A 755 -10.01 -6.18 -13.67
CA ASN A 755 -10.87 -7.36 -13.60
C ASN A 755 -12.30 -7.07 -14.08
N ALA A 756 -12.81 -5.85 -13.91
CA ALA A 756 -14.17 -5.48 -14.29
C ALA A 756 -14.37 -5.26 -15.81
N ASN A 757 -13.43 -4.58 -16.49
CA ASN A 757 -13.62 -4.19 -17.90
C ASN A 757 -12.99 -5.15 -18.92
N ARG A 758 -12.28 -6.19 -18.47
CA ARG A 758 -11.70 -7.22 -19.36
C ARG A 758 -12.74 -8.12 -20.02
N SER A 759 -14.02 -7.91 -19.71
CA SER A 759 -15.14 -8.64 -20.30
C SER A 759 -15.59 -8.08 -21.66
N GLN A 760 -15.14 -6.88 -22.09
CA GLN A 760 -15.78 -6.24 -23.25
C GLN A 760 -14.91 -5.72 -24.41
N ASN A 761 -13.70 -5.13 -24.26
CA ASN A 761 -13.16 -4.29 -25.37
C ASN A 761 -11.65 -4.43 -25.74
N ASP A 762 -10.95 -5.54 -25.47
CA ASP A 762 -9.49 -5.62 -25.71
C ASP A 762 -9.06 -6.25 -27.06
N ASP A 763 -9.75 -5.99 -28.19
CA ASP A 763 -9.35 -6.52 -29.50
C ASP A 763 -8.48 -5.58 -30.38
N ASP A 764 -8.26 -4.30 -30.04
CA ASP A 764 -7.72 -3.33 -31.03
C ASP A 764 -6.42 -2.53 -30.72
N ASP A 765 -5.74 -2.65 -29.57
CA ASP A 765 -4.76 -1.60 -29.15
C ASP A 765 -3.26 -2.01 -28.96
N ASP A 766 -2.73 -3.07 -29.59
CA ASP A 766 -1.33 -3.51 -29.35
C ASP A 766 -0.31 -3.34 -30.51
N ASP A 767 -0.54 -2.46 -31.49
CA ASP A 767 0.38 -2.26 -32.64
C ASP A 767 1.34 -1.03 -32.60
N ASP A 768 1.39 -0.24 -31.53
CA ASP A 768 2.23 0.98 -31.50
C ASP A 768 3.66 0.80 -30.93
N ALA A 769 4.41 -0.17 -31.46
CA ALA A 769 5.84 -0.32 -31.17
C ALA A 769 6.78 -0.06 -32.37
N ALA A 770 6.27 0.27 -33.56
CA ALA A 770 7.12 0.56 -34.72
C ALA A 770 6.49 1.55 -35.72
N ALA A 771 6.51 2.86 -35.42
CA ALA A 771 6.23 3.88 -36.43
C ALA A 771 7.09 5.14 -36.22
N ASN A 772 8.29 5.11 -36.79
CA ASN A 772 9.03 6.30 -37.20
C ASN A 772 8.50 6.70 -38.59
N HIS A 773 7.34 7.33 -38.66
CA HIS A 773 6.90 8.02 -39.88
C HIS A 773 6.46 9.44 -39.56
N ARG A 774 7.06 10.39 -40.28
CA ARG A 774 6.67 11.80 -40.29
C ARG A 774 5.18 11.87 -40.66
N ALA A 775 4.38 12.52 -39.83
CA ALA A 775 3.04 12.94 -40.23
C ALA A 775 3.15 13.88 -41.45
N PRO A 776 2.25 13.77 -42.44
CA PRO A 776 2.16 14.75 -43.52
C PRO A 776 1.75 16.11 -42.94
N PRO A 777 2.21 17.23 -43.53
CA PRO A 777 1.81 18.55 -43.08
C PRO A 777 0.30 18.78 -43.35
N PRO A 778 -0.39 19.61 -42.54
CA PRO A 778 -1.77 19.99 -42.81
C PRO A 778 -1.88 20.80 -44.10
N PRO A 779 -3.07 20.85 -44.74
CA PRO A 779 -3.27 21.53 -46.01
C PRO A 779 -2.95 23.03 -45.88
N ARG A 780 -2.15 23.53 -46.82
CA ARG A 780 -1.89 24.96 -47.01
C ARG A 780 -3.19 25.63 -47.43
N TRP A 781 -3.50 26.74 -46.79
CA TRP A 781 -4.43 27.73 -47.28
C TRP A 781 -3.60 28.67 -48.16
N ASP A 782 -4.06 28.84 -49.40
CA ASP A 782 -3.49 29.74 -50.39
C ASP A 782 -3.64 31.19 -49.91
N GLU A 783 -2.55 31.94 -49.92
CA GLU A 783 -2.54 33.40 -49.96
C GLU A 783 -1.23 33.84 -50.63
N GLU A 784 -1.37 34.91 -51.41
CA GLU A 784 -0.71 35.22 -52.66
C GLU A 784 0.74 35.71 -52.57
N ASP A 785 1.38 35.64 -53.73
CA ASP A 785 2.71 36.12 -54.12
C ASP A 785 2.99 37.59 -53.77
N ASP A 786 4.26 37.90 -53.43
CA ASP A 786 4.99 39.01 -54.07
C ASP A 786 6.51 39.03 -53.72
N HIS A 787 7.31 38.72 -54.76
CA HIS A 787 8.67 39.23 -55.11
C HIS A 787 9.94 38.88 -54.29
N PRO A 788 11.17 39.03 -54.85
CA PRO A 788 11.79 38.31 -55.98
C PRO A 788 13.20 37.75 -55.59
N PRO A 789 13.93 37.06 -56.49
CA PRO A 789 15.14 36.30 -56.13
C PRO A 789 16.45 37.01 -56.51
N ASP A 790 17.47 36.84 -55.67
CA ASP A 790 18.91 37.01 -55.94
C ASP A 790 19.66 36.17 -54.89
N ALA A 791 20.84 35.59 -55.07
CA ALA A 791 21.64 35.11 -56.18
C ALA A 791 22.73 34.22 -55.50
N ALA A 792 23.44 33.44 -56.30
CA ALA A 792 24.35 32.37 -55.91
C ALA A 792 25.53 32.75 -54.97
N ALA A 793 26.07 31.76 -54.26
CA ALA A 793 27.50 31.43 -54.33
C ALA A 793 27.81 30.10 -53.61
N ASP A 794 28.58 29.28 -54.33
CA ASP A 794 29.26 28.05 -53.93
C ASP A 794 30.22 28.24 -52.74
N ASP A 795 30.45 27.18 -51.96
CA ASP A 795 31.80 26.92 -51.47
C ASP A 795 32.02 25.47 -51.01
N GLU A 796 33.24 25.03 -51.29
CA GLU A 796 33.73 23.68 -51.49
C GLU A 796 33.99 22.85 -50.22
N ASP A 797 34.14 21.54 -50.49
CA ASP A 797 34.74 20.49 -49.69
C ASP A 797 35.98 20.89 -48.86
N GLN A 798 35.94 20.59 -47.55
CA GLN A 798 37.16 20.38 -46.76
C GLN A 798 37.10 19.03 -46.01
N PRO A 799 38.13 18.17 -46.15
CA PRO A 799 38.23 16.93 -45.39
C PRO A 799 38.69 17.20 -43.94
N PRO A 800 38.35 16.30 -42.99
CA PRO A 800 38.62 16.49 -41.57
C PRO A 800 40.12 16.34 -41.22
N PRO A 801 40.61 17.03 -40.17
CA PRO A 801 42.01 16.98 -39.77
C PRO A 801 42.41 15.63 -39.14
N PRO A 802 43.68 15.21 -39.27
CA PRO A 802 44.16 13.94 -38.74
C PRO A 802 44.28 13.95 -37.20
N PRO A 803 44.18 12.78 -36.54
CA PRO A 803 44.24 12.65 -35.09
C PRO A 803 45.65 12.88 -34.53
N PRO A 804 45.77 13.35 -33.27
CA PRO A 804 47.05 13.65 -32.64
C PRO A 804 47.85 12.39 -32.27
N PRO A 805 49.20 12.46 -32.26
CA PRO A 805 50.05 11.33 -31.91
C PRO A 805 50.01 10.99 -30.40
N PRO A 806 50.28 9.72 -30.03
CA PRO A 806 50.25 9.26 -28.64
C PRO A 806 51.41 9.83 -27.80
N PRO A 807 51.22 10.02 -26.48
CA PRO A 807 52.20 10.65 -25.62
C PRO A 807 53.41 9.74 -25.35
N GLY A 808 54.60 10.25 -25.65
CA GLY A 808 55.88 9.62 -25.38
C GLY A 808 56.19 9.48 -23.89
N THR A 809 56.81 8.34 -23.57
CA THR A 809 57.36 7.96 -22.27
C THR A 809 58.52 8.87 -21.87
N ALA A 810 58.35 9.61 -20.78
CA ALA A 810 59.44 10.35 -20.14
C ALA A 810 60.30 9.41 -19.28
N GLY A 811 61.58 9.32 -19.66
CA GLY A 811 62.64 8.69 -18.89
C GLY A 811 63.17 9.60 -17.78
N ARG A 812 63.78 8.93 -16.79
CA ARG A 812 64.47 9.48 -15.61
C ARG A 812 65.56 10.50 -15.97
N ARG A 813 65.60 11.60 -15.22
CA ARG A 813 66.74 12.02 -14.38
C ARG A 813 66.23 12.94 -13.28
#